data_AF-D1B801-F1
#
_entry.id   AF-D1B801-F1
#
_cell.length_a   1.000
_cell.length_b   1.000
_cell.length_c   1.000
_cell.angle_alpha   90.00
_cell.angle_beta   90.00
_cell.angle_gamma   90.00
#
_symmetry.space_group_name_H-M   'P 1'
#
loop_
_entity.id
_entity.type
_entity.pdbx_description
1 polymer ?
#
loop_
_entity_poly.entity_id
_entity_poly.type
_entity_poly.pdbx_seq_one_letter_code
_entity_poly.pdbx_strand_id
1 'polypeptide(L)'
;MTSRPVRSFLLALSLAILCQLSPQPSMGATLPELEEMVSSSPEVLRAVYDLLALQAREEALVASSGLKFFAEASVTGSNRPESRSDDARLEGYSTLSGRVGLALPVLGSWHRERVSQIRARIDSLKGAQREMEARRANLTALRKAYVLLWTSQRRELLSRWFLRLEGQAMPPMRRRTEEGYLLKADLLEMESWFHLARRQLEGALADQEMAMGIIRKATGRPYQEILKAETPSLRPVRYSKGALGRYVNQDDPELGILQQVTEQMELAAHHQGRGGYEAEVRAGVSYSLEDPGRGGHDAFVSFGLTAPVGLSKASRLSREAALFEAQAAAEEEAIHRMDRLSSILHGVSRCRHALSQLEFSSARLESALEALRVADLRASSIPGDVLERRLRAQMDLFSAAMDVVEAEGLAMQYHAELLELIPQDGPQEDPVVISSPPPGTSQRWALVMTALGGTPSPRGQSTGALQLGAYLWNGDRVLNGEGDRLLELIGRSPFRRILISFTSRGIRSILDGGPASRRLHDFLRSARSSGVWVELLLGDPDFILDPKGMVDLISRLKGLPFDGLHLDLEVDQIPGASQRRQELNRRFLQAVEAAAKASPWGVSVSIHPRYLEEPFRQETLEGLHRSRVRGVAVMIYTSSTDRAVERFLSVARGVGDIRMWLAVSVEGNVSPEESLRGLGPAGFSDALDRMGRAGVRSVLVQSFEDHLSMTGGGGR
;
A
#
# COMPACT_ATOMS: atom_id res chain seq x y z
N MET A 1 21.57 -19.48 -46.05
CA MET A 1 21.55 -18.56 -44.88
C MET A 1 20.10 -18.21 -44.56
N THR A 2 19.40 -19.11 -43.87
CA THR A 2 17.94 -19.12 -43.74
C THR A 2 17.58 -19.50 -42.31
N SER A 3 17.55 -18.53 -41.39
CA SER A 3 17.06 -18.74 -40.02
C SER A 3 16.64 -17.47 -39.27
N ARG A 4 16.62 -16.30 -39.92
CA ARG A 4 16.20 -15.04 -39.27
C ARG A 4 14.68 -14.81 -39.14
N PRO A 5 13.78 -15.23 -40.05
CA PRO A 5 12.36 -14.87 -39.92
C PRO A 5 11.60 -15.69 -38.86
N VAL A 6 12.08 -16.90 -38.53
CA VAL A 6 11.42 -17.80 -37.56
C VAL A 6 11.66 -17.37 -36.11
N ARG A 7 12.82 -16.76 -35.81
CA ARG A 7 13.12 -16.23 -34.47
C ARG A 7 12.29 -14.98 -34.15
N SER A 8 12.05 -14.10 -35.11
CA SER A 8 11.22 -12.90 -34.91
C SER A 8 9.74 -13.25 -34.72
N PHE A 9 9.24 -14.29 -35.40
CA PHE A 9 7.86 -14.74 -35.25
C PHE A 9 7.63 -15.47 -33.92
N LEU A 10 8.59 -16.29 -33.47
CA LEU A 10 8.53 -16.96 -32.17
C LEU A 10 8.71 -15.98 -31.00
N LEU A 11 9.52 -14.92 -31.14
CA LEU A 11 9.66 -13.89 -30.12
C LEU A 11 8.39 -13.03 -29.98
N ALA A 12 7.75 -12.70 -31.12
CA ALA A 12 6.47 -11.97 -31.14
C ALA A 12 5.31 -12.83 -30.59
N LEU A 13 5.31 -14.14 -30.87
CA LEU A 13 4.33 -15.07 -30.33
C LEU A 13 4.55 -15.33 -28.83
N SER A 14 5.81 -15.38 -28.36
CA SER A 14 6.10 -15.49 -26.93
C SER A 14 5.78 -14.20 -26.16
N LEU A 15 5.95 -13.02 -26.75
CA LEU A 15 5.53 -11.75 -26.14
C LEU A 15 4.00 -11.63 -26.08
N ALA A 16 3.29 -12.10 -27.12
CA ALA A 16 1.82 -12.10 -27.15
C ALA A 16 1.21 -13.11 -26.14
N ILE A 17 1.86 -14.26 -25.92
CA ILE A 17 1.42 -15.25 -24.92
C ILE A 17 1.78 -14.80 -23.48
N LEU A 18 2.88 -14.07 -23.27
CA LEU A 18 3.21 -13.46 -21.98
C LEU A 18 2.30 -12.28 -21.61
N CYS A 19 1.73 -11.56 -22.60
CA CYS A 19 0.74 -10.51 -22.33
C CYS A 19 -0.68 -11.02 -22.02
N GLN A 20 -1.02 -12.28 -22.35
CA GLN A 20 -2.35 -12.85 -22.09
C GLN A 20 -2.43 -13.73 -20.83
N LEU A 21 -1.30 -14.00 -20.18
CA LEU A 21 -1.22 -14.79 -18.94
C LEU A 21 -0.72 -13.94 -17.76
N SER A 22 -1.15 -12.67 -17.71
CA SER A 22 -1.15 -11.97 -16.42
C SER A 22 -2.28 -12.53 -15.57
N PRO A 23 -2.03 -13.00 -14.33
CA PRO A 23 -3.13 -13.35 -13.43
C PRO A 23 -4.05 -12.14 -13.35
N GLN A 24 -5.33 -12.32 -13.70
CA GLN A 24 -6.34 -11.39 -13.25
C GLN A 24 -6.29 -11.44 -11.72
N PRO A 25 -6.07 -10.32 -11.02
CA PRO A 25 -6.05 -10.33 -9.57
C PRO A 25 -7.37 -10.92 -9.10
N SER A 26 -7.27 -12.04 -8.39
CA SER A 26 -8.40 -12.75 -7.80
C SER A 26 -9.10 -11.82 -6.81
N MET A 27 -10.20 -11.20 -7.24
CA MET A 27 -11.21 -10.52 -6.41
C MET A 27 -10.66 -9.80 -5.15
N GLY A 28 -9.69 -8.92 -5.38
CA GLY A 28 -8.99 -8.10 -4.39
C GLY A 28 -7.62 -7.74 -4.97
N ALA A 29 -7.40 -6.49 -5.35
CA ALA A 29 -6.11 -6.02 -5.87
C ALA A 29 -5.48 -5.11 -4.82
N THR A 30 -4.25 -5.38 -4.43
CA THR A 30 -3.53 -4.55 -3.47
C THR A 30 -2.85 -3.39 -4.17
N LEU A 31 -2.66 -2.27 -3.46
CA LEU A 31 -1.96 -1.10 -4.02
C LEU A 31 -0.56 -1.45 -4.57
N PRO A 32 0.31 -2.22 -3.89
CA PRO A 32 1.61 -2.59 -4.41
C PRO A 32 1.56 -3.33 -5.76
N GLU A 33 0.61 -4.25 -5.94
CA GLU A 33 0.43 -4.97 -7.21
C GLU A 33 0.08 -4.01 -8.36
N LEU A 34 -0.72 -2.98 -8.08
CA LEU A 34 -1.05 -1.97 -9.08
C LEU A 34 0.12 -1.02 -9.36
N GLU A 35 0.95 -0.70 -8.36
CA GLU A 35 2.14 0.14 -8.55
C GLU A 35 3.16 -0.51 -9.50
N GLU A 36 3.33 -1.83 -9.44
CA GLU A 36 4.19 -2.57 -10.38
C GLU A 36 3.72 -2.43 -11.83
N MET A 37 2.41 -2.27 -12.04
CA MET A 37 1.82 -2.12 -13.37
C MET A 37 1.97 -0.70 -13.95
N VAL A 38 2.40 0.29 -13.19
CA VAL A 38 2.55 1.69 -13.67
C VAL A 38 3.50 1.81 -14.85
N SER A 39 4.51 0.94 -14.91
CA SER A 39 5.44 0.87 -16.04
C SER A 39 4.75 0.52 -17.37
N SER A 40 3.53 -0.05 -17.31
CA SER A 40 2.70 -0.38 -18.47
C SER A 40 1.67 0.72 -18.81
N SER A 41 1.66 1.86 -18.10
CA SER A 41 0.81 3.00 -18.41
C SER A 41 1.09 3.52 -19.83
N PRO A 42 0.07 3.78 -20.66
CA PRO A 42 0.27 4.38 -21.99
C PRO A 42 1.02 5.71 -21.96
N GLU A 43 0.86 6.52 -20.90
CA GLU A 43 1.56 7.80 -20.77
C GLU A 43 3.05 7.61 -20.45
N VAL A 44 3.37 6.67 -19.56
CA VAL A 44 4.75 6.32 -19.20
C VAL A 44 5.44 5.68 -20.40
N LEU A 45 4.78 4.72 -21.06
CA LEU A 45 5.31 4.09 -22.28
C LEU A 45 5.58 5.10 -23.38
N ARG A 46 4.69 6.08 -23.59
CA ARG A 46 4.93 7.17 -24.54
C ARG A 46 6.20 7.94 -24.18
N ALA A 47 6.34 8.36 -22.93
CA ALA A 47 7.52 9.11 -22.50
C ALA A 47 8.82 8.30 -22.65
N VAL A 48 8.77 7.00 -22.36
CA VAL A 48 9.89 6.07 -22.59
C VAL A 48 10.24 5.97 -24.07
N TYR A 49 9.26 5.80 -24.96
CA TYR A 49 9.52 5.73 -26.41
C TYR A 49 10.04 7.06 -26.98
N ASP A 50 9.52 8.19 -26.49
CA ASP A 50 10.01 9.52 -26.85
C ASP A 50 11.49 9.68 -26.43
N LEU A 51 11.86 9.24 -25.22
CA LEU A 51 13.25 9.23 -24.76
C LEU A 51 14.15 8.33 -25.62
N LEU A 52 13.72 7.09 -25.91
CA LEU A 52 14.48 6.16 -26.75
C LEU A 52 14.70 6.73 -28.16
N ALA A 53 13.70 7.41 -28.73
CA ALA A 53 13.83 8.08 -30.01
C ALA A 53 14.85 9.24 -29.98
N LEU A 54 14.91 9.99 -28.88
CA LEU A 54 15.89 11.06 -28.68
C LEU A 54 17.31 10.50 -28.52
N GLN A 55 17.48 9.43 -27.75
CA GLN A 55 18.77 8.74 -27.59
C GLN A 55 19.27 8.15 -28.91
N ALA A 56 18.40 7.50 -29.68
CA ALA A 56 18.75 6.97 -31.00
C ALA A 56 19.17 8.08 -31.98
N ARG A 57 18.55 9.27 -31.90
CA ARG A 57 18.96 10.45 -32.69
C ARG A 57 20.30 11.00 -32.24
N GLU A 58 20.56 11.06 -30.94
CA GLU A 58 21.87 11.44 -30.38
C GLU A 58 22.96 10.50 -30.92
N GLU A 59 22.77 9.19 -30.78
CA GLU A 59 23.73 8.17 -31.25
C GLU A 59 23.93 8.22 -32.77
N ALA A 60 22.85 8.35 -33.54
CA ALA A 60 22.94 8.49 -34.99
C ALA A 60 23.74 9.74 -35.40
N LEU A 61 23.53 10.85 -34.69
CA LEU A 61 24.24 12.09 -34.96
C LEU A 61 25.73 11.98 -34.61
N VAL A 62 26.06 11.37 -33.47
CA VAL A 62 27.45 11.04 -33.09
C VAL A 62 28.10 10.13 -34.14
N ALA A 63 27.43 9.07 -34.57
CA ALA A 63 27.93 8.13 -35.57
C ALA A 63 28.09 8.76 -36.97
N SER A 64 27.28 9.77 -37.30
CA SER A 64 27.35 10.49 -38.58
C SER A 64 28.36 11.64 -38.61
N SER A 65 28.98 11.96 -37.46
CA SER A 65 29.92 13.08 -37.33
C SER A 65 31.36 12.69 -37.66
N GLY A 66 32.18 13.67 -38.05
CA GLY A 66 33.56 13.44 -38.43
C GLY A 66 33.72 12.93 -39.87
N LEU A 67 34.52 11.89 -40.06
CA LEU A 67 34.92 11.41 -41.39
C LEU A 67 33.75 10.79 -42.16
N LYS A 68 33.46 11.33 -43.35
CA LYS A 68 32.34 10.90 -44.19
C LYS A 68 32.84 10.34 -45.52
N PHE A 69 32.12 9.39 -46.07
CA PHE A 69 32.30 8.95 -47.46
C PHE A 69 31.37 9.75 -48.37
N PHE A 70 31.85 10.16 -49.54
CA PHE A 70 31.02 10.78 -50.56
C PHE A 70 31.22 10.13 -51.93
N ALA A 71 30.14 10.19 -52.72
CA ALA A 71 30.13 9.81 -54.12
C ALA A 71 29.32 10.86 -54.89
N GLU A 72 29.91 11.44 -55.92
CA GLU A 72 29.29 12.45 -56.77
C GLU A 72 29.32 11.96 -58.22
N ALA A 73 28.22 12.16 -58.94
CA ALA A 73 28.15 11.97 -60.37
C ALA A 73 27.55 13.24 -60.98
N SER A 74 28.19 13.78 -62.02
CA SER A 74 27.72 15.00 -62.69
C SER A 74 27.79 14.84 -64.20
N VAL A 75 26.83 15.45 -64.88
CA VAL A 75 26.80 15.61 -66.33
C VAL A 75 26.80 17.09 -66.62
N THR A 76 27.77 17.57 -67.39
CA THR A 76 27.88 18.98 -67.75
C THR A 76 27.94 19.13 -69.27
N GLY A 77 27.15 20.03 -69.82
CA GLY A 77 27.25 20.46 -71.21
C GLY A 77 27.92 21.83 -71.27
N SER A 78 28.90 22.00 -72.15
CA SER A 78 29.61 23.26 -72.29
C SER A 78 30.02 23.51 -73.74
N ASN A 79 29.95 24.77 -74.13
CA ASN A 79 30.41 25.24 -75.43
C ASN A 79 31.69 26.04 -75.22
N ARG A 80 32.80 25.62 -75.81
CA ARG A 80 34.07 26.38 -75.77
C ARG A 80 34.44 26.85 -77.17
N PRO A 81 34.98 28.06 -77.32
CA PRO A 81 35.52 28.50 -78.60
C PRO A 81 36.79 27.70 -78.92
N GLU A 82 36.92 27.26 -80.17
CA GLU A 82 38.07 26.48 -80.67
C GLU A 82 39.41 27.22 -80.48
N SER A 83 39.40 28.56 -80.41
CA SER A 83 40.57 29.38 -80.13
C SER A 83 40.22 30.64 -79.32
N ARG A 84 41.22 31.35 -78.78
CA ARG A 84 41.04 32.61 -78.03
C ARG A 84 40.73 33.84 -78.93
N SER A 85 40.48 33.66 -80.23
CA SER A 85 40.10 34.75 -81.15
C SER A 85 38.61 35.07 -81.07
N ASP A 86 38.25 36.34 -81.26
CA ASP A 86 36.84 36.78 -81.25
C ASP A 86 35.96 36.11 -82.33
N ASP A 87 36.57 35.59 -83.41
CA ASP A 87 35.88 34.89 -84.52
C ASP A 87 35.88 33.34 -84.41
N ALA A 88 36.21 32.78 -83.24
CA ALA A 88 36.34 31.32 -83.09
C ALA A 88 34.98 30.59 -83.07
N ARG A 89 34.89 29.47 -83.79
CA ARG A 89 33.73 28.56 -83.73
C ARG A 89 33.55 27.99 -82.32
N LEU A 90 32.31 27.92 -81.85
CA LEU A 90 31.95 27.27 -80.59
C LEU A 90 31.73 25.79 -80.83
N GLU A 91 32.51 24.95 -80.14
CA GLU A 91 32.35 23.50 -80.15
C GLU A 91 31.69 23.06 -78.83
N GLY A 92 30.60 22.31 -78.95
CA GLY A 92 29.85 21.79 -77.82
C GLY A 92 30.34 20.40 -77.44
N TYR A 93 30.63 20.18 -76.17
CA TYR A 93 30.99 18.87 -75.63
C TYR A 93 30.22 18.60 -74.33
N SER A 94 30.00 17.32 -74.07
CA SER A 94 29.41 16.84 -72.84
C SER A 94 30.46 16.11 -72.01
N THR A 95 30.42 16.30 -70.69
CA THR A 95 31.31 15.62 -69.75
C THR A 95 30.48 14.89 -68.72
N LEU A 96 30.64 13.56 -68.65
CA LEU A 96 30.21 12.75 -67.52
C LEU A 96 31.39 12.64 -66.55
N SER A 97 31.20 13.03 -65.29
CA SER A 97 32.24 12.85 -64.27
C SER A 97 31.69 12.16 -63.03
N GLY A 98 32.54 11.33 -62.42
CA GLY A 98 32.28 10.65 -61.16
C GLY A 98 33.41 10.93 -60.17
N ARG A 99 33.08 11.17 -58.91
CA ARG A 99 34.06 11.35 -57.82
C ARG A 99 33.67 10.48 -56.64
N VAL A 100 34.64 9.82 -56.03
CA VAL A 100 34.44 9.08 -54.79
C VAL A 100 35.60 9.37 -53.84
N GLY A 101 35.30 9.51 -52.56
CA GLY A 101 36.33 9.87 -51.60
C GLY A 101 35.83 10.03 -50.17
N LEU A 102 36.70 10.62 -49.35
CA LEU A 102 36.45 10.93 -47.95
C LEU A 102 36.40 12.43 -47.73
N ALA A 103 35.46 12.89 -46.91
CA ALA A 103 35.29 14.27 -46.50
C ALA A 103 35.46 14.38 -44.98
N LEU A 104 36.30 15.31 -44.54
CA LEU A 104 36.54 15.61 -43.13
C LEU A 104 36.11 17.05 -42.84
N PRO A 105 35.10 17.27 -41.98
CA PRO A 105 34.75 18.59 -41.51
C PRO A 105 35.87 19.12 -40.61
N VAL A 106 36.33 20.35 -40.88
CA VAL A 106 37.40 21.00 -40.12
C VAL A 106 36.95 22.38 -39.64
N LEU A 107 37.71 22.95 -38.70
CA LEU A 107 37.50 24.32 -38.20
C LEU A 107 36.04 24.60 -37.77
N GLY A 108 35.35 25.53 -38.43
CA GLY A 108 33.98 25.92 -38.10
C GLY A 108 32.93 24.83 -38.34
N SER A 109 33.12 23.96 -39.34
CA SER A 109 32.23 22.81 -39.54
C SER A 109 32.33 21.81 -38.39
N TRP A 110 33.54 21.57 -37.89
CA TRP A 110 33.76 20.71 -36.70
C TRP A 110 33.05 21.26 -35.46
N HIS A 111 33.16 22.58 -35.23
CA HIS A 111 32.44 23.22 -34.13
C HIS A 111 30.92 23.14 -34.28
N ARG A 112 30.38 23.25 -35.50
CA ARG A 112 28.95 23.06 -35.75
C ARG A 112 28.48 21.64 -35.49
N GLU A 113 29.24 20.65 -35.95
CA GLU A 113 28.94 19.25 -35.62
C GLU A 113 28.98 19.04 -34.11
N ARG A 114 29.97 19.63 -33.41
CA ARG A 114 30.06 19.54 -31.95
C ARG A 114 28.86 20.17 -31.25
N VAL A 115 28.40 21.35 -31.67
CA VAL A 115 27.18 21.96 -31.13
C VAL A 115 25.96 21.08 -31.38
N SER A 116 25.83 20.49 -32.58
CA SER A 116 24.69 19.62 -32.90
C SER A 116 24.66 18.35 -32.04
N GLN A 117 25.82 17.77 -31.70
CA GLN A 117 25.94 16.68 -30.72
C GLN A 117 25.49 17.11 -29.33
N ILE A 118 25.98 18.27 -28.85
CA ILE A 118 25.62 18.79 -27.53
C ILE A 118 24.11 19.09 -27.45
N ARG A 119 23.51 19.65 -28.51
CA ARG A 119 22.07 19.90 -28.56
C ARG A 119 21.25 18.62 -28.56
N ALA A 120 21.67 17.59 -29.31
CA ALA A 120 21.02 16.28 -29.26
C ALA A 120 21.08 15.66 -27.85
N ARG A 121 22.22 15.83 -27.15
CA ARG A 121 22.36 15.42 -25.74
C ARG A 121 21.41 16.18 -24.81
N ILE A 122 21.30 17.50 -24.97
CA ILE A 122 20.33 18.33 -24.22
C ILE A 122 18.91 17.82 -24.44
N ASP A 123 18.53 17.51 -25.68
CA ASP A 123 17.21 16.96 -25.98
C ASP A 123 16.99 15.60 -25.28
N SER A 124 18.00 14.71 -25.28
CA SER A 124 17.92 13.45 -24.52
C SER A 124 17.79 13.67 -23.02
N LEU A 125 18.49 14.64 -22.43
CA LEU A 125 18.38 14.96 -21.00
C LEU A 125 16.98 15.48 -20.66
N LYS A 126 16.44 16.41 -21.46
CA LYS A 126 15.05 16.88 -21.33
C LYS A 126 14.04 15.74 -21.52
N GLY A 127 14.33 14.79 -22.41
CA GLY A 127 13.55 13.57 -22.57
C GLY A 127 13.53 12.71 -21.30
N ALA A 128 14.67 12.54 -20.65
CA ALA A 128 14.79 11.78 -19.40
C ALA A 128 14.02 12.44 -18.25
N GLN A 129 14.10 13.77 -18.15
CA GLN A 129 13.29 14.53 -17.19
C GLN A 129 11.79 14.28 -17.39
N ARG A 130 11.29 14.37 -18.63
CA ARG A 130 9.87 14.14 -18.95
C ARG A 130 9.41 12.72 -18.62
N GLU A 131 10.26 11.71 -18.83
CA GLU A 131 9.97 10.32 -18.45
C GLU A 131 9.82 10.19 -16.93
N MET A 132 10.76 10.75 -16.16
CA MET A 132 10.70 10.75 -14.70
C MET A 132 9.45 11.47 -14.18
N GLU A 133 9.12 12.63 -14.75
CA GLU A 133 7.91 13.38 -14.42
C GLU A 133 6.63 12.58 -14.73
N ALA A 134 6.56 11.95 -15.91
CA ALA A 134 5.40 11.15 -16.31
C ALA A 134 5.21 9.92 -15.40
N ARG A 135 6.29 9.21 -15.07
CA ARG A 135 6.27 8.07 -14.15
C ARG A 135 5.82 8.50 -12.75
N ARG A 136 6.40 9.58 -12.21
CA ARG A 136 6.02 10.14 -10.91
C ARG A 136 4.55 10.53 -10.88
N ALA A 137 4.09 11.30 -11.88
CA ALA A 137 2.72 11.77 -11.94
C ALA A 137 1.72 10.62 -12.01
N ASN A 138 2.00 9.59 -12.82
CA ASN A 138 1.16 8.39 -12.91
C ASN A 138 1.11 7.59 -11.60
N LEU A 139 2.26 7.43 -10.93
CA LEU A 139 2.33 6.72 -9.66
C LEU A 139 1.57 7.46 -8.55
N THR A 140 1.73 8.79 -8.45
CA THR A 140 0.98 9.62 -7.49
C THR A 140 -0.52 9.61 -7.80
N ALA A 141 -0.91 9.71 -9.08
CA ALA A 141 -2.31 9.64 -9.50
C ALA A 141 -2.93 8.28 -9.16
N LEU A 142 -2.22 7.18 -9.40
CA LEU A 142 -2.65 5.83 -9.04
C LEU A 142 -2.89 5.69 -7.54
N ARG A 143 -1.92 6.09 -6.72
CA ARG A 143 -2.02 6.02 -5.25
C ARG A 143 -3.22 6.81 -4.73
N LYS A 144 -3.40 8.05 -5.21
CA LYS A 144 -4.54 8.90 -4.83
C LYS A 144 -5.87 8.29 -5.27
N ALA A 145 -5.96 7.76 -6.49
CA ALA A 145 -7.15 7.11 -7.00
C ALA A 145 -7.49 5.84 -6.21
N TYR A 146 -6.50 5.02 -5.85
CA TYR A 146 -6.71 3.83 -5.02
C TYR A 146 -7.22 4.21 -3.62
N VAL A 147 -6.63 5.24 -3.00
CA VAL A 147 -7.13 5.77 -1.71
C VAL A 147 -8.57 6.28 -1.85
N LEU A 148 -8.90 7.00 -2.93
CA LEU A 148 -10.25 7.47 -3.21
C LEU A 148 -11.24 6.30 -3.40
N LEU A 149 -10.84 5.25 -4.10
CA LEU A 149 -11.65 4.03 -4.26
C LEU A 149 -11.93 3.38 -2.90
N TRP A 150 -10.90 3.25 -2.06
CA TRP A 150 -11.04 2.68 -0.72
C TRP A 150 -11.95 3.51 0.20
N THR A 151 -11.82 4.84 0.19
CA THR A 151 -12.68 5.71 1.01
C THR A 151 -14.11 5.75 0.50
N SER A 152 -14.31 5.84 -0.81
CA SER A 152 -15.65 5.86 -1.42
C SER A 152 -16.42 4.56 -1.21
N GLN A 153 -15.76 3.40 -1.24
CA GLN A 153 -16.40 2.12 -0.88
C GLN A 153 -16.85 2.09 0.60
N ARG A 154 -16.09 2.69 1.51
CA ARG A 154 -16.50 2.81 2.92
C ARG A 154 -17.65 3.79 3.10
N ARG A 155 -17.62 4.94 2.39
CA ARG A 155 -18.72 5.91 2.37
C ARG A 155 -20.00 5.27 1.84
N GLU A 156 -19.92 4.48 0.78
CA GLU A 156 -21.05 3.70 0.27
C GLU A 156 -21.64 2.78 1.34
N LEU A 157 -20.80 2.02 2.05
CA LEU A 157 -21.25 1.13 3.13
C LEU A 157 -21.99 1.87 4.24
N LEU A 158 -21.47 3.04 4.65
CA LEU A 158 -22.09 3.90 5.67
C LEU A 158 -23.44 4.45 5.20
N SER A 159 -23.50 4.99 3.97
CA SER A 159 -24.72 5.54 3.40
C SER A 159 -25.80 4.46 3.24
N ARG A 160 -25.44 3.27 2.72
CA ARG A 160 -26.38 2.14 2.60
C ARG A 160 -26.87 1.68 3.97
N TRP A 161 -26.02 1.68 4.99
CA TRP A 161 -26.46 1.36 6.35
C TRP A 161 -27.51 2.35 6.85
N PHE A 162 -27.23 3.65 6.76
CA PHE A 162 -28.14 4.67 7.28
C PHE A 162 -29.49 4.63 6.55
N LEU A 163 -29.48 4.45 5.23
CA LEU A 163 -30.70 4.34 4.42
C LEU A 163 -31.58 3.14 4.78
N ARG A 164 -31.01 2.02 5.28
CA ARG A 164 -31.83 0.88 5.74
C ARG A 164 -32.68 1.23 6.97
N LEU A 165 -32.30 2.23 7.75
CA LEU A 165 -33.04 2.66 8.93
C LEU A 165 -34.37 3.34 8.55
N GLU A 166 -34.46 3.93 7.35
CA GLU A 166 -35.60 4.74 6.92
C GLU A 166 -36.93 4.01 7.05
N GLY A 167 -36.99 2.77 6.56
CA GLY A 167 -38.21 1.95 6.56
C GLY A 167 -38.69 1.56 7.97
N GLN A 168 -37.80 1.58 8.97
CA GLN A 168 -38.13 1.26 10.35
C GLN A 168 -38.37 2.52 11.20
N ALA A 169 -37.60 3.58 10.95
CA ALA A 169 -37.59 4.79 11.74
C ALA A 169 -38.69 5.78 11.33
N MET A 170 -38.99 5.93 10.03
CA MET A 170 -39.93 6.97 9.57
C MET A 170 -41.41 6.68 9.83
N PRO A 171 -41.93 5.44 9.68
CA PRO A 171 -43.34 5.15 9.98
C PRO A 171 -43.79 5.51 11.40
N PRO A 172 -43.05 5.21 12.49
CA PRO A 172 -43.45 5.67 13.83
C PRO A 172 -43.36 7.19 13.98
N MET A 173 -42.39 7.87 13.34
CA MET A 173 -42.30 9.34 13.40
C MET A 173 -43.51 10.02 12.75
N ARG A 174 -43.94 9.52 11.58
CA ARG A 174 -45.13 10.05 10.87
C ARG A 174 -46.41 9.90 11.70
N ARG A 175 -46.64 8.72 12.29
CA ARG A 175 -47.78 8.49 13.19
C ARG A 175 -47.76 9.45 14.38
N ARG A 176 -46.59 9.63 15.01
CA ARG A 176 -46.45 10.56 16.14
C ARG A 176 -46.71 12.01 15.76
N THR A 177 -46.37 12.42 14.53
CA THR A 177 -46.74 13.76 14.02
C THR A 177 -48.24 13.88 13.80
N GLU A 178 -48.91 12.86 13.25
CA GLU A 178 -50.36 12.84 13.06
C GLU A 178 -51.12 12.89 14.40
N GLU A 179 -50.59 12.22 15.42
CA GLU A 179 -51.12 12.19 16.79
C GLU A 179 -50.74 13.43 17.62
N GLY A 180 -49.94 14.36 17.08
CA GLY A 180 -49.54 15.60 17.75
C GLY A 180 -48.40 15.45 18.78
N TYR A 181 -47.76 14.28 18.87
CA TYR A 181 -46.63 14.01 19.76
C TYR A 181 -45.27 14.48 19.20
N LEU A 182 -45.18 14.76 17.89
CA LEU A 182 -43.96 15.25 17.22
C LEU A 182 -44.30 16.43 16.31
N LEU A 183 -43.48 17.49 16.35
CA LEU A 183 -43.70 18.65 15.48
C LEU A 183 -43.39 18.31 14.02
N LYS A 184 -44.14 18.92 13.10
CA LYS A 184 -43.90 18.74 11.65
C LYS A 184 -42.49 19.18 11.23
N ALA A 185 -41.94 20.20 11.90
CA ALA A 185 -40.57 20.66 11.64
C ALA A 185 -39.53 19.56 11.93
N ASP A 186 -39.64 18.88 13.06
CA ASP A 186 -38.73 17.79 13.44
C ASP A 186 -38.85 16.60 12.49
N LEU A 187 -40.06 16.26 12.04
CA LEU A 187 -40.27 15.22 11.04
C LEU A 187 -39.57 15.56 9.71
N LEU A 188 -39.70 16.80 9.23
CA LEU A 188 -39.04 17.26 7.99
C LEU A 188 -37.51 17.28 8.14
N GLU A 189 -37.00 17.64 9.33
CA GLU A 189 -35.57 17.56 9.64
C GLU A 189 -35.07 16.11 9.51
N MET A 190 -35.77 15.15 10.11
CA MET A 190 -35.43 13.73 10.04
C MET A 190 -35.50 13.17 8.61
N GLU A 191 -36.51 13.57 7.83
CA GLU A 191 -36.59 13.22 6.40
C GLU A 191 -35.38 13.74 5.61
N SER A 192 -34.93 14.97 5.91
CA SER A 192 -33.77 15.57 5.26
C SER A 192 -32.48 14.77 5.47
N TRP A 193 -32.32 14.09 6.62
CA TRP A 193 -31.15 13.24 6.90
C TRP A 193 -31.03 12.06 5.93
N PHE A 194 -32.16 11.45 5.53
CA PHE A 194 -32.15 10.37 4.54
C PHE A 194 -31.89 10.90 3.13
N HIS A 195 -32.37 12.10 2.78
CA HIS A 195 -31.99 12.75 1.52
C HIS A 195 -30.48 13.06 1.46
N LEU A 196 -29.88 13.50 2.57
CA LEU A 196 -28.44 13.68 2.67
C LEU A 196 -27.69 12.34 2.46
N ALA A 197 -28.13 11.25 3.09
CA ALA A 197 -27.51 9.94 2.92
C ALA A 197 -27.59 9.41 1.48
N ARG A 198 -28.71 9.63 0.77
CA ARG A 198 -28.83 9.32 -0.67
C ARG A 198 -27.85 10.14 -1.51
N ARG A 199 -27.73 11.45 -1.24
CA ARG A 199 -26.74 12.31 -1.91
C ARG A 199 -25.31 11.81 -1.70
N GLN A 200 -24.99 11.39 -0.47
CA GLN A 200 -23.67 10.85 -0.15
C GLN A 200 -23.40 9.50 -0.84
N LEU A 201 -24.42 8.65 -0.98
CA LEU A 201 -24.32 7.40 -1.73
C LEU A 201 -23.98 7.66 -3.21
N GLU A 202 -24.74 8.54 -3.87
CA GLU A 202 -24.48 8.88 -5.28
C GLU A 202 -23.10 9.51 -5.48
N GLY A 203 -22.68 10.39 -4.56
CA GLY A 203 -21.32 10.94 -4.56
C GLY A 203 -20.24 9.86 -4.42
N ALA A 204 -20.43 8.90 -3.51
CA ALA A 204 -19.50 7.79 -3.33
C ALA A 204 -19.41 6.91 -4.60
N LEU A 205 -20.53 6.62 -5.26
CA LEU A 205 -20.52 5.84 -6.50
C LEU A 205 -19.83 6.58 -7.66
N ALA A 206 -20.04 7.90 -7.77
CA ALA A 206 -19.35 8.73 -8.76
C ALA A 206 -17.82 8.77 -8.52
N ASP A 207 -17.40 8.89 -7.25
CA ASP A 207 -15.99 8.86 -6.86
C ASP A 207 -15.34 7.51 -7.18
N GLN A 208 -16.06 6.39 -7.03
CA GLN A 208 -15.57 5.06 -7.41
C GLN A 208 -15.30 4.97 -8.92
N GLU A 209 -16.22 5.45 -9.76
CA GLU A 209 -16.02 5.41 -11.22
C GLU A 209 -14.86 6.33 -11.65
N MET A 210 -14.76 7.52 -11.05
CA MET A 210 -13.62 8.42 -11.29
C MET A 210 -12.29 7.76 -10.92
N ALA A 211 -12.22 7.16 -9.74
CA ALA A 211 -11.03 6.45 -9.28
C ALA A 211 -10.66 5.29 -10.21
N MET A 212 -11.64 4.48 -10.62
CA MET A 212 -11.43 3.38 -11.58
C MET A 212 -10.95 3.87 -12.95
N GLY A 213 -11.46 5.00 -13.44
CA GLY A 213 -10.97 5.63 -14.67
C GLY A 213 -9.46 5.95 -14.61
N ILE A 214 -9.01 6.52 -13.49
CA ILE A 214 -7.59 6.83 -13.26
C ILE A 214 -6.77 5.54 -13.12
N ILE A 215 -7.25 4.54 -12.35
CA ILE A 215 -6.55 3.26 -12.16
C ILE A 215 -6.38 2.53 -13.50
N ARG A 216 -7.42 2.47 -14.34
CA ARG A 216 -7.36 1.87 -15.69
C ARG A 216 -6.28 2.54 -16.54
N LYS A 217 -6.24 3.87 -16.53
CA LYS A 217 -5.25 4.66 -17.27
C LYS A 217 -3.83 4.44 -16.76
N ALA A 218 -3.62 4.50 -15.44
CA ALA A 218 -2.31 4.37 -14.82
C ALA A 218 -1.74 2.94 -14.89
N THR A 219 -2.59 1.91 -15.00
CA THR A 219 -2.14 0.50 -15.12
C THR A 219 -2.13 -0.01 -16.56
N GLY A 220 -2.72 0.72 -17.50
CA GLY A 220 -2.92 0.28 -18.88
C GLY A 220 -3.92 -0.89 -19.02
N ARG A 221 -4.67 -1.23 -17.98
CA ARG A 221 -5.60 -2.38 -17.96
C ARG A 221 -7.06 -1.93 -18.04
N PRO A 222 -7.86 -2.50 -18.97
CA PRO A 222 -9.28 -2.23 -19.05
C PRO A 222 -10.06 -3.10 -18.06
N TYR A 223 -10.00 -2.77 -16.77
CA TYR A 223 -10.82 -3.42 -15.74
C TYR A 223 -12.31 -3.24 -16.05
N GLN A 224 -13.03 -4.35 -16.21
CA GLN A 224 -14.47 -4.36 -16.48
C GLN A 224 -15.30 -4.16 -15.21
N GLU A 225 -14.84 -4.67 -14.07
CA GLU A 225 -15.50 -4.56 -12.78
C GLU A 225 -14.75 -3.59 -11.84
N ILE A 226 -15.48 -3.05 -10.86
CA ILE A 226 -14.91 -2.22 -9.80
C ILE A 226 -14.09 -3.12 -8.87
N LEU A 227 -12.83 -2.74 -8.66
CA LEU A 227 -11.92 -3.47 -7.77
C LEU A 227 -12.37 -3.30 -6.32
N LYS A 228 -12.39 -4.38 -5.54
CA LYS A 228 -12.54 -4.30 -4.08
C LYS A 228 -11.21 -3.82 -3.49
N ALA A 229 -11.20 -2.61 -2.93
CA ALA A 229 -9.98 -2.02 -2.41
C ALA A 229 -9.68 -2.52 -0.99
N GLU A 230 -8.49 -3.07 -0.80
CA GLU A 230 -7.94 -3.33 0.52
C GLU A 230 -7.35 -2.06 1.15
N THR A 231 -7.09 -2.08 2.46
CA THR A 231 -6.50 -0.94 3.18
C THR A 231 -5.20 -0.50 2.50
N PRO A 232 -5.10 0.76 2.04
CA PRO A 232 -3.90 1.25 1.37
C PRO A 232 -2.70 1.20 2.31
N SER A 233 -1.63 0.51 1.90
CA SER A 233 -0.33 0.56 2.57
C SER A 233 0.62 1.39 1.73
N LEU A 234 1.00 2.56 2.25
CA LEU A 234 2.01 3.41 1.63
C LEU A 234 3.30 3.30 2.43
N ARG A 235 4.44 3.34 1.73
CA ARG A 235 5.76 3.37 2.35
C ARG A 235 5.85 4.58 3.31
N PRO A 236 6.46 4.46 4.49
CA PRO A 236 6.60 5.60 5.39
C PRO A 236 7.56 6.66 4.85
N VAL A 237 7.22 7.93 5.00
CA VAL A 237 8.12 9.06 4.71
C VAL A 237 8.76 9.55 6.00
N ARG A 238 10.09 9.68 5.99
CA ARG A 238 10.90 10.18 7.12
C ARG A 238 11.60 11.46 6.70
N TYR A 239 11.45 12.53 7.47
CA TYR A 239 12.13 13.79 7.15
C TYR A 239 12.47 14.61 8.40
N SER A 240 13.47 15.47 8.24
CA SER A 240 13.81 16.54 9.19
C SER A 240 13.82 17.89 8.46
N LYS A 241 13.27 18.94 9.08
CA LYS A 241 13.11 20.26 8.43
C LYS A 241 14.44 20.81 7.90
N GLY A 242 15.54 20.66 8.65
CA GLY A 242 16.86 21.13 8.23
C GLY A 242 17.49 20.29 7.12
N ALA A 243 17.05 19.04 6.93
CA ALA A 243 17.58 18.15 5.91
C ALA A 243 16.90 18.29 4.55
N LEU A 244 15.65 18.73 4.50
CA LEU A 244 14.91 18.92 3.25
C LEU A 244 15.60 19.90 2.30
N GLY A 245 16.10 21.03 2.83
CA GLY A 245 16.84 22.00 2.02
C GLY A 245 18.15 21.44 1.48
N ARG A 246 18.86 20.61 2.27
CA ARG A 246 20.09 19.95 1.80
C ARG A 246 19.80 18.95 0.69
N TYR A 247 18.77 18.12 0.86
CA TYR A 247 18.34 17.15 -0.15
C TYR A 247 18.05 17.82 -1.50
N VAL A 248 17.21 18.87 -1.52
CA VAL A 248 16.87 19.59 -2.76
C VAL A 248 18.12 20.18 -3.43
N ASN A 249 19.13 20.57 -2.65
CA ASN A 249 20.34 21.18 -3.20
C ASN A 249 21.39 20.17 -3.71
N GLN A 250 21.36 18.91 -3.25
CA GLN A 250 22.47 17.97 -3.44
C GLN A 250 22.06 16.64 -4.08
N ASP A 251 20.86 16.14 -3.76
CA ASP A 251 20.49 14.75 -4.01
C ASP A 251 19.21 14.59 -4.85
N ASP A 252 18.53 15.68 -5.21
CA ASP A 252 17.32 15.61 -6.04
C ASP A 252 17.67 15.25 -7.50
N PRO A 253 17.20 14.08 -8.01
CA PRO A 253 17.61 13.61 -9.34
C PRO A 253 17.11 14.48 -10.50
N GLU A 254 15.95 15.13 -10.34
CA GLU A 254 15.35 15.98 -11.38
C GLU A 254 16.13 17.28 -11.52
N LEU A 255 16.52 17.88 -10.39
CA LEU A 255 17.42 19.04 -10.37
C LEU A 255 18.82 18.69 -10.89
N GLY A 256 19.30 17.47 -10.64
CA GLY A 256 20.56 16.98 -11.22
C GLY A 256 20.53 16.93 -12.77
N ILE A 257 19.40 16.54 -13.37
CA ILE A 257 19.25 16.57 -14.83
C ILE A 257 19.22 18.01 -15.35
N LEU A 258 18.52 18.92 -14.66
CA LEU A 258 18.47 20.34 -15.05
C LEU A 258 19.85 21.00 -14.97
N GLN A 259 20.64 20.70 -13.94
CA GLN A 259 22.04 21.13 -13.84
C GLN A 259 22.87 20.68 -15.05
N GLN A 260 22.75 19.40 -15.43
CA GLN A 260 23.41 18.89 -16.62
C GLN A 260 22.96 19.59 -17.90
N VAL A 261 21.67 19.94 -18.02
CA VAL A 261 21.17 20.72 -19.16
C VAL A 261 21.84 22.10 -19.21
N THR A 262 21.91 22.80 -18.08
CA THR A 262 22.59 24.12 -17.98
C THR A 262 24.06 24.02 -18.38
N GLU A 263 24.80 23.03 -17.85
CA GLU A 263 26.20 22.79 -18.20
C GLU A 263 26.41 22.52 -19.70
N GLN A 264 25.54 21.71 -20.31
CA GLN A 264 25.60 21.43 -21.75
C GLN A 264 25.26 22.68 -22.59
N MET A 265 24.33 23.53 -22.14
CA MET A 265 24.02 24.79 -22.82
C MET A 265 25.22 25.76 -22.82
N GLU A 266 25.92 25.87 -21.69
CA GLU A 266 27.14 26.68 -21.59
C GLU A 266 28.25 26.16 -22.52
N LEU A 267 28.42 24.83 -22.57
CA LEU A 267 29.38 24.18 -23.47
C LEU A 267 29.01 24.40 -24.95
N ALA A 268 27.73 24.33 -25.30
CA ALA A 268 27.26 24.66 -26.65
C ALA A 268 27.59 26.11 -27.02
N ALA A 269 27.35 27.07 -26.11
CA ALA A 269 27.66 28.48 -26.31
C ALA A 269 29.16 28.73 -26.56
N HIS A 270 30.05 27.96 -25.92
CA HIS A 270 31.50 28.04 -26.12
C HIS A 270 31.94 27.64 -27.54
N HIS A 271 31.23 26.70 -28.17
CA HIS A 271 31.51 26.26 -29.54
C HIS A 271 30.76 27.08 -30.60
N GLN A 272 29.59 27.62 -30.27
CA GLN A 272 28.71 28.36 -31.20
C GLN A 272 29.43 29.51 -31.91
N GLY A 273 30.20 30.33 -31.17
CA GLY A 273 30.92 31.48 -31.71
C GLY A 273 32.06 31.13 -32.68
N ARG A 274 32.47 29.85 -32.74
CA ARG A 274 33.52 29.36 -33.65
C ARG A 274 32.97 28.61 -34.86
N GLY A 275 31.66 28.36 -34.90
CA GLY A 275 30.98 27.60 -35.96
C GLY A 275 30.45 28.42 -37.14
N GLY A 276 30.74 29.72 -37.22
CA GLY A 276 30.14 30.64 -38.19
C GLY A 276 30.54 30.48 -39.66
N TYR A 277 31.43 29.53 -39.98
CA TYR A 277 31.93 29.28 -41.34
C TYR A 277 32.04 27.77 -41.61
N GLU A 278 31.83 27.35 -42.85
CA GLU A 278 31.96 25.96 -43.32
C GLU A 278 33.38 25.74 -43.81
N ALA A 279 34.05 24.74 -43.27
CA ALA A 279 35.32 24.27 -43.81
C ALA A 279 35.35 22.75 -43.89
N GLU A 280 35.86 22.23 -45.00
CA GLU A 280 35.99 20.79 -45.21
C GLU A 280 37.24 20.48 -46.02
N VAL A 281 37.87 19.35 -45.70
CA VAL A 281 38.93 18.74 -46.51
C VAL A 281 38.35 17.50 -47.17
N ARG A 282 38.38 17.44 -48.50
CA ARG A 282 37.99 16.25 -49.26
C ARG A 282 39.19 15.66 -49.96
N ALA A 283 39.32 14.34 -49.94
CA ALA A 283 40.36 13.63 -50.66
C ALA A 283 39.78 12.39 -51.34
N GLY A 284 40.18 12.11 -52.57
CA GLY A 284 39.61 10.99 -53.31
C GLY A 284 40.14 10.86 -54.73
N VAL A 285 39.40 10.07 -55.52
CA VAL A 285 39.67 9.83 -56.93
C VAL A 285 38.49 10.29 -57.77
N SER A 286 38.78 10.83 -58.95
CA SER A 286 37.80 11.25 -59.93
C SER A 286 38.02 10.58 -61.27
N TYR A 287 36.92 10.34 -61.98
CA TYR A 287 36.89 9.84 -63.34
C TYR A 287 36.06 10.79 -64.20
N SER A 288 36.49 11.06 -65.42
CA SER A 288 35.74 11.84 -66.40
C SER A 288 35.71 11.15 -67.75
N LEU A 289 34.62 11.34 -68.49
CA LEU A 289 34.39 10.91 -69.86
C LEU A 289 33.84 12.10 -70.64
N GLU A 290 34.54 12.53 -71.69
CA GLU A 290 34.11 13.61 -72.57
C GLU A 290 33.60 13.06 -73.91
N ASP A 291 32.53 13.65 -74.44
CA ASP A 291 31.98 13.35 -75.76
C ASP A 291 31.66 14.63 -76.56
N PRO A 292 32.32 14.86 -77.72
CA PRO A 292 33.44 14.08 -78.27
C PRO A 292 34.73 14.33 -77.47
N GLY A 293 35.44 13.28 -77.05
CA GLY A 293 36.64 13.46 -76.21
C GLY A 293 37.28 12.18 -75.68
N ARG A 294 38.10 12.30 -74.62
CA ARG A 294 38.82 11.19 -73.97
C ARG A 294 38.39 11.03 -72.51
N GLY A 295 38.57 9.82 -71.97
CA GLY A 295 38.41 9.56 -70.55
C GLY A 295 39.67 9.91 -69.75
N GLY A 296 39.49 10.37 -68.51
CA GLY A 296 40.57 10.74 -67.59
C GLY A 296 40.35 10.24 -66.17
N HIS A 297 41.43 10.01 -65.42
CA HIS A 297 41.41 9.66 -64.00
C HIS A 297 42.36 10.58 -63.25
N ASP A 298 41.91 11.15 -62.13
CA ASP A 298 42.73 12.03 -61.30
C ASP A 298 42.55 11.70 -59.81
N ALA A 299 43.58 11.97 -59.02
CA ALA A 299 43.47 12.02 -57.55
C ALA A 299 43.40 13.48 -57.12
N PHE A 300 42.58 13.79 -56.12
CA PHE A 300 42.43 15.15 -55.63
C PHE A 300 42.47 15.25 -54.12
N VAL A 301 42.93 16.40 -53.65
CA VAL A 301 42.73 16.91 -52.29
C VAL A 301 42.22 18.33 -52.44
N SER A 302 41.05 18.63 -51.89
CA SER A 302 40.41 19.94 -51.97
C SER A 302 40.08 20.45 -50.58
N PHE A 303 40.39 21.72 -50.33
CA PHE A 303 39.95 22.46 -49.15
C PHE A 303 38.87 23.46 -49.54
N GLY A 304 37.68 23.31 -48.99
CA GLY A 304 36.56 24.24 -49.18
C GLY A 304 36.40 25.13 -47.95
N LEU A 305 36.16 26.43 -48.15
CA LEU A 305 35.82 27.40 -47.10
C LEU A 305 34.67 28.29 -47.57
N THR A 306 33.55 28.28 -46.84
CA THR A 306 32.40 29.15 -47.09
C THR A 306 32.08 29.96 -45.83
N ALA A 307 32.04 31.28 -45.94
CA ALA A 307 31.75 32.18 -44.83
C ALA A 307 30.87 33.36 -45.27
N PRO A 308 29.94 33.84 -44.43
CA PRO A 308 29.19 35.06 -44.72
C PRO A 308 30.10 36.30 -44.65
N VAL A 309 29.83 37.30 -45.47
CA VAL A 309 30.59 38.57 -45.50
C VAL A 309 30.64 39.26 -44.13
N GLY A 310 29.57 39.12 -43.32
CA GLY A 310 29.46 39.65 -41.96
C GLY A 310 29.89 38.70 -40.83
N LEU A 311 30.80 37.75 -41.10
CA LEU A 311 31.17 36.65 -40.18
C LEU A 311 31.44 37.09 -38.73
N SER A 312 32.21 38.16 -38.53
CA SER A 312 32.59 38.63 -37.19
C SER A 312 31.37 39.05 -36.37
N LYS A 313 30.47 39.83 -36.97
CA LYS A 313 29.21 40.26 -36.34
C LYS A 313 28.28 39.08 -36.11
N ALA A 314 28.10 38.21 -37.11
CA ALA A 314 27.23 37.04 -37.00
C ALA A 314 27.69 36.06 -35.92
N SER A 315 29.00 35.77 -35.85
CA SER A 315 29.58 34.87 -34.86
C SER A 315 29.48 35.43 -33.44
N ARG A 316 29.72 36.74 -33.27
CA ARG A 316 29.55 37.42 -31.98
C ARG A 316 28.10 37.34 -31.50
N LEU A 317 27.15 37.72 -32.35
CA LEU A 317 25.72 37.71 -31.99
C LEU A 317 25.19 36.30 -31.75
N SER A 318 25.64 35.30 -32.51
CA SER A 318 25.23 33.91 -32.28
C SER A 318 25.78 33.35 -30.97
N ARG A 319 27.01 33.70 -30.60
CA ARG A 319 27.57 33.36 -29.27
C ARG A 319 26.81 34.06 -28.16
N GLU A 320 26.54 35.35 -28.32
CA GLU A 320 25.81 36.17 -27.34
C GLU A 320 24.39 35.62 -27.11
N ALA A 321 23.67 35.26 -28.18
CA ALA A 321 22.37 34.60 -28.08
C ALA A 321 22.45 33.26 -27.34
N ALA A 322 23.43 32.41 -27.66
CA ALA A 322 23.61 31.13 -26.96
C ALA A 322 23.99 31.29 -25.48
N LEU A 323 24.73 32.34 -25.12
CA LEU A 323 25.02 32.66 -23.73
C LEU A 323 23.75 33.11 -22.99
N PHE A 324 22.90 33.91 -23.62
CA PHE A 324 21.62 34.29 -23.02
C PHE A 324 20.66 33.09 -22.88
N GLU A 325 20.65 32.16 -23.83
CA GLU A 325 19.91 30.90 -23.70
C GLU A 325 20.41 30.06 -22.52
N ALA A 326 21.73 29.98 -22.32
CA ALA A 326 22.32 29.28 -21.17
C ALA A 326 21.98 29.97 -19.83
N GLN A 327 22.04 31.31 -19.78
CA GLN A 327 21.64 32.08 -18.59
C GLN A 327 20.15 31.90 -18.28
N ALA A 328 19.28 31.90 -19.30
CA ALA A 328 17.86 31.65 -19.10
C ALA A 328 17.61 30.24 -18.54
N ALA A 329 18.34 29.22 -19.00
CA ALA A 329 18.27 27.87 -18.45
C ALA A 329 18.74 27.80 -16.98
N ALA A 330 19.78 28.54 -16.60
CA ALA A 330 20.25 28.62 -15.22
C ALA A 330 19.21 29.28 -14.29
N GLU A 331 18.53 30.33 -14.75
CA GLU A 331 17.42 30.95 -14.02
C GLU A 331 16.20 30.01 -13.92
N GLU A 332 15.88 29.27 -14.99
CA GLU A 332 14.83 28.24 -14.98
C GLU A 332 15.13 27.14 -13.95
N GLU A 333 16.38 26.66 -13.87
CA GLU A 333 16.83 25.73 -12.84
C GLU A 333 16.64 26.30 -11.41
N ALA A 334 16.97 27.58 -11.20
CA ALA A 334 16.79 28.24 -9.91
C ALA A 334 15.31 28.34 -9.51
N ILE A 335 14.42 28.65 -10.46
CA ILE A 335 12.96 28.64 -10.26
C ILE A 335 12.48 27.23 -9.89
N HIS A 336 12.88 26.21 -10.65
CA HIS A 336 12.52 24.82 -10.37
C HIS A 336 12.97 24.38 -8.98
N ARG A 337 14.16 24.80 -8.53
CA ARG A 337 14.66 24.53 -7.19
C ARG A 337 13.77 25.14 -6.10
N MET A 338 13.35 26.40 -6.28
CA MET A 338 12.46 27.08 -5.34
C MET A 338 11.08 26.40 -5.30
N ASP A 339 10.52 26.07 -6.45
CA ASP A 339 9.23 25.41 -6.58
C ASP A 339 9.25 24.00 -5.97
N ARG A 340 10.36 23.28 -6.13
CA ARG A 340 10.57 21.95 -5.55
C ARG A 340 10.50 21.99 -4.02
N LEU A 341 11.28 22.89 -3.41
CA LEU A 341 11.28 23.06 -1.96
C LEU A 341 9.91 23.54 -1.45
N SER A 342 9.29 24.50 -2.15
CA SER A 342 7.96 25.00 -1.82
C SER A 342 6.90 23.88 -1.84
N SER A 343 6.93 23.03 -2.86
CA SER A 343 6.02 21.89 -3.02
C SER A 343 6.16 20.87 -1.88
N ILE A 344 7.40 20.56 -1.48
CA ILE A 344 7.68 19.67 -0.34
C ILE A 344 7.13 20.28 0.96
N LEU A 345 7.46 21.53 1.25
CA LEU A 345 7.02 22.21 2.47
C LEU A 345 5.49 22.33 2.54
N HIS A 346 4.86 22.66 1.41
CA HIS A 346 3.41 22.73 1.29
C HIS A 346 2.75 21.36 1.48
N GLY A 347 3.28 20.30 0.86
CA GLY A 347 2.80 18.93 1.03
C GLY A 347 2.90 18.44 2.48
N VAL A 348 4.02 18.73 3.15
CA VAL A 348 4.22 18.42 4.57
C VAL A 348 3.20 19.16 5.45
N SER A 349 2.95 20.44 5.16
CA SER A 349 1.96 21.24 5.89
C SER A 349 0.55 20.68 5.72
N ARG A 350 0.17 20.32 4.49
CA ARG A 350 -1.12 19.70 4.18
C ARG A 350 -1.30 18.34 4.87
N CYS A 351 -0.27 17.50 4.89
CA CYS A 351 -0.29 16.25 5.65
C CYS A 351 -0.53 16.50 7.15
N ARG A 352 0.19 17.44 7.75
CA ARG A 352 0.01 17.78 9.17
C ARG A 352 -1.41 18.26 9.46
N HIS A 353 -1.93 19.15 8.61
CA HIS A 353 -3.31 19.64 8.74
C HIS A 353 -4.32 18.50 8.65
N ALA A 354 -4.19 17.59 7.68
CA ALA A 354 -5.08 16.44 7.55
C ALA A 354 -4.99 15.47 8.74
N LEU A 355 -3.81 15.27 9.32
CA LEU A 355 -3.65 14.47 10.54
C LEU A 355 -4.32 15.13 11.75
N SER A 356 -4.20 16.44 11.94
CA SER A 356 -4.94 17.15 12.99
C SER A 356 -6.46 17.11 12.77
N GLN A 357 -6.92 17.18 11.52
CA GLN A 357 -8.34 16.99 11.18
C GLN A 357 -8.82 15.57 11.48
N LEU A 358 -7.96 14.57 11.28
CA LEU A 358 -8.24 13.18 11.65
C LEU A 358 -8.34 13.01 13.17
N GLU A 359 -7.47 13.66 13.94
CA GLU A 359 -7.55 13.66 15.41
C GLU A 359 -8.88 14.26 15.90
N PHE A 360 -9.27 15.42 15.35
CA PHE A 360 -10.54 16.06 15.68
C PHE A 360 -11.75 15.19 15.33
N SER A 361 -11.81 14.67 14.10
CA SER A 361 -12.91 13.81 13.64
C SER A 361 -12.97 12.49 14.43
N SER A 362 -11.81 11.94 14.86
CA SER A 362 -11.75 10.77 15.73
C SER A 362 -12.38 11.03 17.09
N ALA A 363 -12.08 12.16 17.73
CA ALA A 363 -12.70 12.54 18.99
C ALA A 363 -14.22 12.75 18.85
N ARG A 364 -14.67 13.34 17.72
CA ARG A 364 -16.10 13.48 17.40
C ARG A 364 -16.78 12.12 17.23
N LEU A 365 -16.11 11.16 16.58
CA LEU A 365 -16.62 9.80 16.41
C LEU A 365 -16.79 9.09 17.75
N GLU A 366 -15.81 9.18 18.65
CA GLU A 366 -15.91 8.59 20.00
C GLU A 366 -17.10 9.17 20.78
N SER A 367 -17.29 10.49 20.70
CA SER A 367 -18.45 11.16 21.31
C SER A 367 -19.78 10.67 20.73
N ALA A 368 -19.88 10.51 19.40
CA ALA A 368 -21.09 10.04 18.73
C ALA A 368 -21.40 8.57 19.05
N LEU A 369 -20.38 7.71 19.13
CA LEU A 369 -20.52 6.32 19.56
C LEU A 369 -21.09 6.21 20.98
N GLU A 370 -20.58 7.02 21.91
CA GLU A 370 -21.08 7.04 23.29
C GLU A 370 -22.49 7.62 23.38
N ALA A 371 -22.79 8.67 22.59
CA ALA A 371 -24.13 9.25 22.50
C ALA A 371 -25.16 8.22 22.01
N LEU A 372 -24.81 7.42 21.00
CA LEU A 372 -25.68 6.35 20.50
C LEU A 372 -25.89 5.26 21.56
N ARG A 373 -24.82 4.84 22.26
CA ARG A 373 -24.92 3.84 23.35
C ARG A 373 -25.89 4.31 24.44
N VAL A 374 -25.80 5.58 24.85
CA VAL A 374 -26.71 6.18 25.83
C VAL A 374 -28.13 6.26 25.29
N ALA A 375 -28.32 6.63 24.02
CA ALA A 375 -29.64 6.70 23.40
C ALA A 375 -30.31 5.32 23.32
N ASP A 376 -29.54 4.27 22.98
CA ASP A 376 -30.02 2.88 22.94
C ASP A 376 -30.46 2.39 24.33
N LEU A 377 -29.66 2.65 25.37
CA LEU A 377 -30.00 2.30 26.76
C LEU A 377 -31.25 3.04 27.27
N ARG A 378 -31.43 4.30 26.87
CA ARG A 378 -32.64 5.06 27.23
C ARG A 378 -33.85 4.53 26.50
N ALA A 379 -33.73 4.21 25.21
CA ALA A 379 -34.82 3.67 24.41
C ALA A 379 -35.35 2.34 24.94
N SER A 380 -34.51 1.53 25.61
CA SER A 380 -34.96 0.29 26.24
C SER A 380 -35.58 0.46 27.63
N SER A 381 -35.43 1.64 28.26
CA SER A 381 -35.62 1.77 29.72
C SER A 381 -36.57 2.89 30.15
N ILE A 382 -36.87 3.87 29.28
CA ILE A 382 -37.63 5.08 29.66
C ILE A 382 -38.66 5.40 28.57
N PRO A 383 -39.92 5.73 28.92
CA PRO A 383 -40.92 6.25 27.97
C PRO A 383 -40.67 7.73 27.61
N GLY A 384 -40.98 8.15 26.38
CA GLY A 384 -40.85 9.54 25.91
C GLY A 384 -40.24 9.66 24.51
N ASP A 385 -39.53 10.76 24.24
CA ASP A 385 -38.89 11.08 22.94
C ASP A 385 -37.59 10.28 22.68
N VAL A 386 -37.62 9.00 23.01
CA VAL A 386 -36.46 8.10 22.95
C VAL A 386 -36.16 7.64 21.53
N LEU A 387 -37.18 7.57 20.67
CA LEU A 387 -37.02 7.18 19.28
C LEU A 387 -36.40 8.30 18.44
N GLU A 388 -36.85 9.53 18.64
CA GLU A 388 -36.32 10.75 18.02
C GLU A 388 -34.86 10.95 18.39
N ARG A 389 -34.54 10.86 19.69
CA ARG A 389 -33.17 11.00 20.21
C ARG A 389 -32.25 9.90 19.69
N ARG A 390 -32.75 8.67 19.58
CA ARG A 390 -31.98 7.56 19.00
C ARG A 390 -31.68 7.80 17.52
N LEU A 391 -32.67 8.23 16.72
CA LEU A 391 -32.44 8.52 15.31
C LEU A 391 -31.46 9.69 15.11
N ARG A 392 -31.55 10.74 15.94
CA ARG A 392 -30.58 11.84 15.93
C ARG A 392 -29.15 11.35 16.26
N ALA A 393 -28.99 10.51 17.29
CA ALA A 393 -27.70 9.91 17.61
C ALA A 393 -27.16 9.01 16.48
N GLN A 394 -28.02 8.30 15.76
CA GLN A 394 -27.62 7.53 14.57
C GLN A 394 -27.16 8.44 13.43
N MET A 395 -27.80 9.59 13.24
CA MET A 395 -27.40 10.61 12.25
C MET A 395 -26.06 11.27 12.62
N ASP A 396 -25.84 11.56 13.90
CA ASP A 396 -24.57 12.10 14.41
C ASP A 396 -23.44 11.09 14.22
N LEU A 397 -23.69 9.80 14.51
CA LEU A 397 -22.73 8.73 14.25
C LEU A 397 -22.44 8.59 12.75
N PHE A 398 -23.46 8.61 11.89
CA PHE A 398 -23.28 8.56 10.44
C PHE A 398 -22.37 9.70 9.97
N SER A 399 -22.66 10.94 10.39
CA SER A 399 -21.86 12.11 10.01
C SER A 399 -20.43 12.03 10.53
N ALA A 400 -20.23 11.68 11.80
CA ALA A 400 -18.90 11.56 12.39
C ALA A 400 -18.08 10.43 11.74
N ALA A 401 -18.71 9.31 11.37
CA ALA A 401 -18.06 8.22 10.66
C ALA A 401 -17.64 8.63 9.23
N MET A 402 -18.49 9.40 8.53
CA MET A 402 -18.15 9.97 7.22
C MET A 402 -16.93 10.89 7.32
N ASP A 403 -16.93 11.82 8.29
CA ASP A 403 -15.81 12.75 8.52
C ASP A 403 -14.49 12.02 8.77
N VAL A 404 -14.50 10.96 9.59
CA VAL A 404 -13.30 10.15 9.84
C VAL A 404 -12.81 9.48 8.56
N VAL A 405 -13.69 8.86 7.78
CA VAL A 405 -13.30 8.21 6.51
C VAL A 405 -12.72 9.23 5.52
N GLU A 406 -13.30 10.42 5.43
CA GLU A 406 -12.81 11.49 4.57
C GLU A 406 -11.47 12.04 5.06
N ALA A 407 -11.29 12.27 6.36
CA ALA A 407 -10.03 12.73 6.95
C ALA A 407 -8.90 11.69 6.79
N GLU A 408 -9.21 10.40 6.96
CA GLU A 408 -8.27 9.31 6.68
C GLU A 408 -7.84 9.30 5.21
N GLY A 409 -8.81 9.42 4.30
CA GLY A 409 -8.55 9.54 2.86
C GLY A 409 -7.64 10.70 2.51
N LEU A 410 -7.97 11.88 3.03
CA LEU A 410 -7.23 13.11 2.75
C LEU A 410 -5.78 13.02 3.25
N ALA A 411 -5.58 12.50 4.47
CA ALA A 411 -4.24 12.27 5.02
C ALA A 411 -3.41 11.33 4.14
N MET A 412 -4.00 10.22 3.69
CA MET A 412 -3.33 9.27 2.80
C MET A 412 -3.05 9.84 1.40
N GLN A 413 -3.96 10.65 0.84
CA GLN A 413 -3.74 11.30 -0.46
C GLN A 413 -2.61 12.32 -0.41
N TYR A 414 -2.54 13.14 0.65
CA TYR A 414 -1.42 14.06 0.81
C TYR A 414 -0.10 13.33 1.10
N HIS A 415 -0.14 12.21 1.83
CA HIS A 415 1.04 11.38 2.00
C HIS A 415 1.53 10.81 0.66
N ALA A 416 0.62 10.35 -0.20
CA ALA A 416 0.96 9.84 -1.53
C ALA A 416 1.69 10.88 -2.39
N GLU A 417 1.33 12.16 -2.28
CA GLU A 417 2.02 13.27 -2.98
C GLU A 417 3.45 13.49 -2.50
N LEU A 418 3.80 13.11 -1.27
CA LEU A 418 5.14 13.29 -0.71
C LEU A 418 6.13 12.18 -1.07
N LEU A 419 5.65 10.98 -1.40
CA LEU A 419 6.49 9.77 -1.56
C LEU A 419 7.58 9.89 -2.64
N GLU A 420 7.30 10.64 -3.70
CA GLU A 420 8.22 10.85 -4.83
C GLU A 420 8.91 12.23 -4.79
N LEU A 421 8.65 13.01 -3.72
CA LEU A 421 9.28 14.31 -3.49
C LEU A 421 10.32 14.27 -2.36
N ILE A 422 10.19 13.32 -1.44
CA ILE A 422 11.09 13.16 -0.29
C ILE A 422 11.77 11.79 -0.41
N PRO A 423 13.10 11.71 -0.22
CA PRO A 423 13.84 10.46 -0.31
C PRO A 423 13.42 9.48 0.79
N GLN A 424 13.48 8.19 0.47
CA GLN A 424 13.06 7.11 1.37
C GLN A 424 14.06 6.89 2.52
N ASP A 425 15.35 7.11 2.27
CA ASP A 425 16.43 7.01 3.25
C ASP A 425 16.70 8.34 3.96
N GLY A 426 15.61 8.99 4.41
CA GLY A 426 15.68 10.26 5.12
C GLY A 426 16.59 10.20 6.37
N PRO A 427 17.11 11.35 6.83
CA PRO A 427 18.10 11.40 7.90
C PRO A 427 17.63 10.72 9.20
N GLN A 428 18.56 10.10 9.91
CA GLN A 428 18.30 9.36 11.16
C GLN A 428 18.12 10.25 12.39
N GLU A 429 18.52 11.53 12.33
CA GLU A 429 18.42 12.44 13.47
C GLU A 429 17.00 13.02 13.61
N ASP A 430 16.29 12.57 14.65
CA ASP A 430 14.94 12.98 15.07
C ASP A 430 13.91 13.14 13.92
N PRO A 431 13.68 12.06 13.13
CA PRO A 431 12.82 12.15 11.96
C PRO A 431 11.35 12.23 12.34
N VAL A 432 10.63 13.18 11.72
CA VAL A 432 9.18 13.14 11.68
C VAL A 432 8.78 12.02 10.72
N VAL A 433 7.97 11.07 11.20
CA VAL A 433 7.50 9.92 10.43
C VAL A 433 6.05 10.13 10.04
N ILE A 434 5.79 10.16 8.73
CA ILE A 434 4.44 10.09 8.18
C ILE A 434 4.21 8.64 7.75
N SER A 435 3.13 8.04 8.22
CA SER A 435 2.77 6.64 7.93
C SER A 435 1.36 6.57 7.38
N SER A 436 1.12 5.64 6.46
CA SER A 436 -0.23 5.30 6.01
C SER A 436 -0.44 3.79 5.92
N PRO A 437 -1.55 3.26 6.44
CA PRO A 437 -2.68 4.01 7.00
C PRO A 437 -2.32 4.72 8.32
N PRO A 438 -2.95 5.86 8.66
CA PRO A 438 -2.71 6.53 9.92
C PRO A 438 -2.93 5.58 11.11
N PRO A 439 -2.21 5.76 12.23
CA PRO A 439 -2.40 4.92 13.42
C PRO A 439 -3.87 4.86 13.85
N GLY A 440 -4.35 3.65 14.16
CA GLY A 440 -5.72 3.42 14.62
C GLY A 440 -6.79 3.27 13.52
N THR A 441 -6.45 3.34 12.22
CA THR A 441 -7.46 3.26 11.13
C THR A 441 -8.33 2.02 11.19
N SER A 442 -7.72 0.83 11.32
CA SER A 442 -8.47 -0.42 11.42
C SER A 442 -9.32 -0.50 12.69
N GLN A 443 -8.86 0.11 13.79
CA GLN A 443 -9.58 0.14 15.06
C GLN A 443 -10.81 1.04 14.99
N ARG A 444 -10.67 2.26 14.46
CA ARG A 444 -11.80 3.19 14.24
C ARG A 444 -12.85 2.58 13.32
N TRP A 445 -12.43 1.95 12.23
CA TRP A 445 -13.36 1.27 11.33
C TRP A 445 -14.12 0.13 12.01
N ALA A 446 -13.43 -0.68 12.82
CA ALA A 446 -14.07 -1.74 13.58
C ALA A 446 -15.11 -1.20 14.58
N LEU A 447 -14.79 -0.09 15.27
CA LEU A 447 -15.72 0.59 16.19
C LEU A 447 -16.96 1.11 15.48
N VAL A 448 -16.80 1.72 14.30
CA VAL A 448 -17.94 2.15 13.48
C VAL A 448 -18.78 0.93 13.12
N MET A 449 -18.20 -0.08 12.49
CA MET A 449 -18.92 -1.27 12.04
C MET A 449 -19.68 -1.96 13.19
N THR A 450 -19.11 -1.97 14.40
CA THR A 450 -19.78 -2.40 15.65
C THR A 450 -21.12 -1.73 15.87
N ALA A 451 -21.08 -0.39 15.86
CA ALA A 451 -22.21 0.44 16.23
C ALA A 451 -23.31 0.39 15.18
N LEU A 452 -22.96 0.07 13.93
CA LEU A 452 -23.92 -0.12 12.84
C LEU A 452 -24.73 -1.42 12.97
N GLY A 453 -24.55 -2.20 14.04
CA GLY A 453 -25.12 -3.55 14.16
C GLY A 453 -24.46 -4.54 13.20
N GLY A 454 -23.39 -4.12 12.52
CA GLY A 454 -22.36 -5.06 12.12
C GLY A 454 -21.71 -5.53 13.41
N THR A 455 -21.58 -6.84 13.60
CA THR A 455 -20.71 -7.31 14.67
C THR A 455 -19.33 -6.67 14.50
N PRO A 456 -18.71 -6.04 15.52
CA PRO A 456 -17.27 -6.05 15.56
C PRO A 456 -16.89 -7.51 15.69
N SER A 457 -16.47 -8.09 14.58
CA SER A 457 -15.30 -8.93 14.71
C SER A 457 -14.13 -7.95 14.70
N PRO A 458 -13.45 -7.73 15.83
CA PRO A 458 -12.08 -7.34 15.70
C PRO A 458 -11.43 -8.50 14.92
N ARG A 459 -10.86 -8.16 13.77
CA ARG A 459 -10.09 -8.94 12.79
C ARG A 459 -10.81 -10.17 12.17
N GLY A 460 -10.80 -10.17 10.83
CA GLY A 460 -10.91 -11.36 9.98
C GLY A 460 -12.15 -12.23 10.21
N GLN A 461 -13.26 -11.89 9.55
CA GLN A 461 -14.22 -12.91 9.15
C GLN A 461 -14.95 -12.51 7.88
N SER A 462 -14.68 -13.31 6.86
CA SER A 462 -15.69 -13.78 5.93
C SER A 462 -17.04 -13.93 6.62
N THR A 463 -18.06 -13.37 5.99
CA THR A 463 -19.43 -13.84 6.10
C THR A 463 -19.45 -15.37 6.16
N GLY A 464 -19.78 -15.94 7.33
CA GLY A 464 -20.11 -17.36 7.50
C GLY A 464 -19.01 -18.34 7.98
N ALA A 465 -17.77 -17.92 8.27
CA ALA A 465 -16.72 -18.86 8.69
C ALA A 465 -16.49 -18.89 10.22
N LEU A 466 -16.35 -20.11 10.75
CA LEU A 466 -16.02 -20.41 12.15
C LEU A 466 -14.68 -19.77 12.56
N GLN A 467 -14.64 -19.07 13.70
CA GLN A 467 -13.38 -18.56 14.27
C GLN A 467 -12.59 -19.69 14.91
N LEU A 468 -11.32 -19.82 14.55
CA LEU A 468 -10.43 -20.82 15.12
C LEU A 468 -9.26 -20.17 15.85
N GLY A 469 -9.02 -20.64 17.08
CA GLY A 469 -7.79 -20.40 17.79
C GLY A 469 -7.22 -21.68 18.40
N ALA A 470 -5.99 -21.61 18.90
CA ALA A 470 -5.31 -22.76 19.49
C ALA A 470 -4.41 -22.36 20.67
N TYR A 471 -4.21 -23.31 21.58
CA TYR A 471 -3.24 -23.21 22.67
C TYR A 471 -1.87 -23.63 22.17
N LEU A 472 -0.87 -22.80 22.42
CA LEU A 472 0.53 -23.04 22.11
C LEU A 472 1.28 -23.12 23.44
N TRP A 473 1.52 -24.34 23.90
CA TRP A 473 2.10 -24.60 25.21
C TRP A 473 3.60 -24.28 25.27
N ASN A 474 4.32 -24.46 24.15
CA ASN A 474 5.76 -24.32 24.08
C ASN A 474 6.21 -22.97 23.45
N GLY A 475 5.87 -21.86 24.09
CA GLY A 475 6.25 -20.51 23.64
C GLY A 475 7.76 -20.23 23.70
N ASP A 476 8.53 -20.99 24.48
CA ASP A 476 9.99 -20.85 24.60
C ASP A 476 10.70 -21.00 23.23
N ARG A 477 10.09 -21.69 22.26
CA ARG A 477 10.60 -21.78 20.87
C ARG A 477 10.77 -20.41 20.22
N VAL A 478 9.85 -19.47 20.48
CA VAL A 478 9.96 -18.08 20.02
C VAL A 478 11.20 -17.42 20.62
N LEU A 479 11.42 -17.64 21.92
CA LEU A 479 12.57 -17.09 22.64
C LEU A 479 13.88 -17.67 22.13
N ASN A 480 13.88 -18.89 21.58
CA ASN A 480 15.04 -19.59 21.04
C ASN A 480 15.30 -19.32 19.54
N GLY A 481 14.52 -18.45 18.89
CA GLY A 481 14.74 -18.01 17.52
C GLY A 481 13.94 -18.76 16.46
N GLU A 482 12.95 -19.57 16.86
CA GLU A 482 12.07 -20.30 15.93
C GLU A 482 10.77 -19.54 15.61
N GLY A 483 10.71 -18.24 15.92
CA GLY A 483 9.52 -17.41 15.76
C GLY A 483 8.99 -17.39 14.33
N ASP A 484 9.86 -17.22 13.33
CA ASP A 484 9.46 -17.12 11.92
C ASP A 484 8.89 -18.45 11.39
N ARG A 485 9.54 -19.58 11.71
CA ARG A 485 9.06 -20.93 11.35
C ARG A 485 7.68 -21.19 11.98
N LEU A 486 7.49 -20.77 13.23
CA LEU A 486 6.22 -20.92 13.91
C LEU A 486 5.12 -20.05 13.27
N LEU A 487 5.43 -18.81 12.88
CA LEU A 487 4.49 -17.94 12.16
C LEU A 487 4.12 -18.50 10.78
N GLU A 488 5.06 -19.10 10.06
CA GLU A 488 4.79 -19.78 8.79
C GLU A 488 3.80 -20.94 8.97
N LEU A 489 4.00 -21.77 10.00
CA LEU A 489 3.08 -22.86 10.34
C LEU A 489 1.70 -22.34 10.72
N ILE A 490 1.61 -21.27 11.52
CA ILE A 490 0.33 -20.64 11.86
C ILE A 490 -0.33 -20.05 10.61
N GLY A 491 0.43 -19.39 9.73
CA GLY A 491 -0.08 -18.81 8.49
C GLY A 491 -0.70 -19.82 7.53
N ARG A 492 -0.15 -21.05 7.49
CA ARG A 492 -0.70 -22.19 6.74
C ARG A 492 -1.92 -22.85 7.38
N SER A 493 -2.18 -22.55 8.65
CA SER A 493 -3.33 -23.07 9.39
C SER A 493 -4.50 -22.07 9.35
N PRO A 494 -5.74 -22.52 9.64
CA PRO A 494 -6.88 -21.62 9.74
C PRO A 494 -6.95 -20.86 11.08
N PHE A 495 -6.02 -21.10 12.01
CA PHE A 495 -6.01 -20.43 13.31
C PHE A 495 -5.58 -18.97 13.17
N ARG A 496 -6.37 -18.07 13.76
CA ARG A 496 -6.09 -16.62 13.79
C ARG A 496 -5.96 -16.08 15.22
N ARG A 497 -6.15 -16.93 16.23
CA ARG A 497 -5.92 -16.63 17.64
C ARG A 497 -5.03 -17.70 18.27
N ILE A 498 -3.96 -17.30 18.92
CA ILE A 498 -2.96 -18.17 19.55
C ILE A 498 -2.81 -17.74 21.01
N LEU A 499 -3.02 -18.69 21.92
CA LEU A 499 -2.80 -18.52 23.36
C LEU A 499 -1.42 -19.09 23.68
N ILE A 500 -0.43 -18.24 23.96
CA ILE A 500 0.96 -18.67 24.11
C ILE A 500 1.39 -18.68 25.58
N SER A 501 1.87 -19.82 26.06
CA SER A 501 2.48 -19.95 27.39
C SER A 501 3.99 -20.11 27.32
N PHE A 502 4.67 -19.75 28.42
CA PHE A 502 6.11 -19.85 28.56
C PHE A 502 6.45 -20.62 29.83
N THR A 503 7.60 -21.30 29.84
CA THR A 503 8.08 -21.94 31.07
C THR A 503 8.58 -20.88 32.06
N SER A 504 8.75 -21.24 33.34
CA SER A 504 9.35 -20.33 34.33
C SER A 504 10.76 -19.87 33.93
N ARG A 505 11.50 -20.68 33.15
CA ARG A 505 12.78 -20.28 32.58
C ARG A 505 12.59 -19.24 31.47
N GLY A 506 11.67 -19.48 30.53
CA GLY A 506 11.34 -18.54 29.47
C GLY A 506 10.88 -17.18 30.02
N ILE A 507 9.99 -17.18 31.02
CA ILE A 507 9.55 -15.98 31.72
C ILE A 507 10.73 -15.19 32.31
N ARG A 508 11.66 -15.85 33.01
CA ARG A 508 12.88 -15.16 33.52
C ARG A 508 13.68 -14.52 32.39
N SER A 509 13.93 -15.26 31.31
CA SER A 509 14.69 -14.74 30.16
C SER A 509 14.01 -13.56 29.46
N ILE A 510 12.68 -13.50 29.43
CA ILE A 510 11.93 -12.34 28.94
C ILE A 510 12.13 -11.14 29.86
N LEU A 511 12.04 -11.36 31.17
CA LEU A 511 12.12 -10.33 32.20
C LEU A 511 13.53 -9.75 32.39
N ASP A 512 14.58 -10.51 32.06
CA ASP A 512 15.98 -10.06 32.13
C ASP A 512 16.36 -9.06 31.00
N GLY A 513 15.44 -8.76 30.07
CA GLY A 513 15.58 -7.65 29.10
C GLY A 513 16.57 -7.88 27.94
N GLY A 514 16.96 -9.13 27.69
CA GLY A 514 17.95 -9.51 26.67
C GLY A 514 17.39 -9.87 25.28
N PRO A 515 18.14 -10.66 24.48
CA PRO A 515 17.73 -11.11 23.16
C PRO A 515 16.38 -11.83 23.12
N ALA A 516 16.03 -12.61 24.16
CA ALA A 516 14.76 -13.32 24.24
C ALA A 516 13.56 -12.36 24.26
N SER A 517 13.65 -11.27 25.02
CA SER A 517 12.61 -10.23 25.09
C SER A 517 12.41 -9.53 23.74
N ARG A 518 13.50 -9.23 23.03
CA ARG A 518 13.45 -8.67 21.67
C ARG A 518 12.80 -9.64 20.67
N ARG A 519 13.22 -10.90 20.65
CA ARG A 519 12.63 -11.93 19.76
C ARG A 519 11.13 -12.08 19.99
N LEU A 520 10.69 -12.09 21.25
CA LEU A 520 9.28 -12.13 21.58
C LEU A 520 8.54 -10.88 21.07
N HIS A 521 9.11 -9.69 21.28
CA HIS A 521 8.53 -8.45 20.77
C HIS A 521 8.37 -8.50 19.23
N ASP A 522 9.41 -8.88 18.51
CA ASP A 522 9.38 -8.95 17.04
C ASP A 522 8.42 -10.02 16.53
N PHE A 523 8.35 -11.18 17.20
CA PHE A 523 7.35 -12.21 16.91
C PHE A 523 5.92 -11.69 17.10
N LEU A 524 5.62 -11.02 18.22
CA LEU A 524 4.28 -10.46 18.48
C LEU A 524 3.90 -9.40 17.45
N ARG A 525 4.85 -8.56 17.02
CA ARG A 525 4.63 -7.56 15.97
C ARG A 525 4.34 -8.22 14.62
N SER A 526 5.11 -9.24 14.26
CA SER A 526 5.00 -9.97 12.99
C SER A 526 3.74 -10.83 12.93
N ALA A 527 3.32 -11.42 14.06
CA ALA A 527 2.05 -12.10 14.19
C ALA A 527 0.89 -11.14 13.90
N ARG A 528 0.92 -9.94 14.54
CA ARG A 528 -0.11 -8.92 14.39
C ARG A 528 -0.19 -8.39 12.96
N SER A 529 0.94 -8.15 12.28
CA SER A 529 0.94 -7.74 10.86
C SER A 529 0.39 -8.81 9.93
N SER A 530 0.51 -10.09 10.32
CA SER A 530 -0.01 -11.24 9.58
C SER A 530 -1.47 -11.59 9.95
N GLY A 531 -2.14 -10.75 10.74
CA GLY A 531 -3.53 -10.96 11.16
C GLY A 531 -3.73 -12.04 12.23
N VAL A 532 -2.65 -12.54 12.85
CA VAL A 532 -2.68 -13.51 13.95
C VAL A 532 -2.69 -12.78 15.29
N TRP A 533 -3.57 -13.18 16.19
CA TRP A 533 -3.69 -12.62 17.53
C TRP A 533 -2.92 -13.48 18.50
N VAL A 534 -2.07 -12.87 19.29
CA VAL A 534 -1.29 -13.60 20.29
C VAL A 534 -1.60 -13.06 21.67
N GLU A 535 -2.17 -13.92 22.51
CA GLU A 535 -2.52 -13.62 23.89
C GLU A 535 -1.58 -14.36 24.83
N LEU A 536 -1.14 -13.67 25.89
CA LEU A 536 -0.35 -14.29 26.95
C LEU A 536 -1.23 -15.28 27.70
N LEU A 537 -0.81 -16.53 27.82
CA LEU A 537 -1.49 -17.57 28.56
C LEU A 537 -0.82 -17.80 29.92
N LEU A 538 -1.57 -17.64 31.01
CA LEU A 538 -1.14 -17.98 32.37
C LEU A 538 -2.05 -19.06 32.94
N GLY A 539 -1.49 -20.19 33.35
CA GLY A 539 -2.25 -21.37 33.76
C GLY A 539 -1.76 -22.06 35.04
N ASP A 540 -1.13 -21.32 35.96
CA ASP A 540 -0.74 -21.88 37.26
C ASP A 540 -1.95 -21.86 38.22
N PRO A 541 -2.51 -23.02 38.62
CA PRO A 541 -3.70 -23.08 39.45
C PRO A 541 -3.48 -22.44 40.83
N ASP A 542 -2.24 -22.39 41.34
CA ASP A 542 -1.94 -21.79 42.65
C ASP A 542 -2.25 -20.29 42.71
N PHE A 543 -2.38 -19.62 41.56
CA PHE A 543 -2.86 -18.23 41.49
C PHE A 543 -4.29 -18.04 42.00
N ILE A 544 -5.10 -19.11 42.07
CA ILE A 544 -6.41 -19.10 42.75
C ILE A 544 -6.23 -18.94 44.27
N LEU A 545 -5.17 -19.52 44.83
CA LEU A 545 -4.90 -19.48 46.27
C LEU A 545 -4.21 -18.17 46.68
N ASP A 546 -3.25 -17.70 45.88
CA ASP A 546 -2.57 -16.41 46.05
C ASP A 546 -2.31 -15.72 44.69
N PRO A 547 -3.07 -14.67 44.32
CA PRO A 547 -2.93 -14.01 43.03
C PRO A 547 -1.72 -13.05 42.95
N LYS A 548 -0.98 -12.82 44.05
CA LYS A 548 0.13 -11.83 44.08
C LYS A 548 1.20 -12.10 43.03
N GLY A 549 1.61 -13.37 42.88
CA GLY A 549 2.62 -13.76 41.90
C GLY A 549 2.17 -13.49 40.45
N MET A 550 0.90 -13.76 40.16
CA MET A 550 0.29 -13.47 38.86
C MET A 550 0.24 -11.95 38.59
N VAL A 551 -0.18 -11.16 39.57
CA VAL A 551 -0.26 -9.69 39.45
C VAL A 551 1.12 -9.08 39.22
N ASP A 552 2.15 -9.53 39.93
CA ASP A 552 3.54 -9.08 39.72
C ASP A 552 4.01 -9.44 38.30
N LEU A 553 3.75 -10.68 37.86
CA LEU A 553 4.12 -11.14 36.53
C LEU A 553 3.46 -10.29 35.42
N ILE A 554 2.16 -10.05 35.53
CA ILE A 554 1.41 -9.20 34.59
C ILE A 554 2.00 -7.79 34.55
N SER A 555 2.27 -7.20 35.73
CA SER A 555 2.83 -5.84 35.83
C SER A 555 4.20 -5.73 35.18
N ARG A 556 5.05 -6.76 35.31
CA ARG A 556 6.39 -6.77 34.71
C ARG A 556 6.38 -7.03 33.21
N LEU A 557 5.40 -7.78 32.70
CA LEU A 557 5.27 -8.09 31.28
C LEU A 557 4.50 -7.04 30.46
N LYS A 558 3.87 -6.05 31.13
CA LYS A 558 3.00 -5.03 30.50
C LYS A 558 3.61 -4.26 29.32
N GLY A 559 4.95 -4.20 29.24
CA GLY A 559 5.67 -3.54 28.15
C GLY A 559 5.68 -4.31 26.83
N LEU A 560 5.21 -5.57 26.83
CA LEU A 560 5.16 -6.41 25.64
C LEU A 560 3.82 -6.25 24.90
N PRO A 561 3.82 -6.22 23.56
CA PRO A 561 2.63 -5.89 22.79
C PRO A 561 1.68 -7.08 22.57
N PHE A 562 1.37 -7.88 23.59
CA PHE A 562 0.33 -8.92 23.49
C PHE A 562 -1.03 -8.32 23.12
N ASP A 563 -1.88 -9.10 22.45
CA ASP A 563 -3.24 -8.67 22.09
C ASP A 563 -4.26 -8.89 23.24
N GLY A 564 -3.92 -9.72 24.23
CA GLY A 564 -4.81 -10.13 25.32
C GLY A 564 -4.07 -10.92 26.39
N LEU A 565 -4.74 -11.11 27.53
CA LEU A 565 -4.35 -12.04 28.60
C LEU A 565 -5.41 -13.14 28.69
N HIS A 566 -4.98 -14.39 28.64
CA HIS A 566 -5.82 -15.56 28.84
C HIS A 566 -5.41 -16.27 30.14
N LEU A 567 -6.38 -16.47 31.04
CA LEU A 567 -6.19 -17.16 32.31
C LEU A 567 -6.78 -18.56 32.22
N ASP A 568 -5.93 -19.57 32.31
CA ASP A 568 -6.33 -20.99 32.33
C ASP A 568 -6.16 -21.57 33.73
N LEU A 569 -6.95 -21.03 34.66
CA LEU A 569 -6.89 -21.36 36.09
C LEU A 569 -7.97 -22.39 36.42
N GLU A 570 -7.64 -23.67 36.27
CA GLU A 570 -8.61 -24.73 36.51
C GLU A 570 -8.85 -24.98 38.02
N VAL A 571 -10.04 -24.62 38.48
CA VAL A 571 -10.45 -24.78 39.90
C VAL A 571 -10.34 -26.21 40.41
N ASP A 572 -10.67 -27.19 39.56
CA ASP A 572 -10.66 -28.61 39.93
C ASP A 572 -9.23 -29.20 40.04
N GLN A 573 -8.18 -28.47 39.63
CA GLN A 573 -6.77 -28.88 39.84
C GLN A 573 -6.28 -28.61 41.28
N ILE A 574 -6.99 -27.79 42.05
CA ILE A 574 -6.64 -27.53 43.45
C ILE A 574 -6.91 -28.80 44.30
N PRO A 575 -5.94 -29.27 45.11
CA PRO A 575 -6.15 -30.41 45.99
C PRO A 575 -7.40 -30.27 46.88
N GLY A 576 -8.28 -31.28 46.85
CA GLY A 576 -9.55 -31.26 47.60
C GLY A 576 -10.61 -30.31 47.04
N ALA A 577 -10.55 -29.96 45.75
CA ALA A 577 -11.51 -29.06 45.11
C ALA A 577 -12.96 -29.55 45.22
N SER A 578 -13.20 -30.86 45.13
CA SER A 578 -14.54 -31.46 45.17
C SER A 578 -15.37 -31.05 46.40
N GLN A 579 -14.73 -30.93 47.57
CA GLN A 579 -15.39 -30.55 48.82
C GLN A 579 -15.51 -29.02 49.02
N ARG A 580 -14.74 -28.23 48.25
CA ARG A 580 -14.58 -26.78 48.44
C ARG A 580 -14.93 -25.96 47.21
N ARG A 581 -15.68 -26.53 46.25
CA ARG A 581 -15.94 -25.89 44.94
C ARG A 581 -16.51 -24.48 45.03
N GLN A 582 -17.43 -24.23 45.97
CA GLN A 582 -18.02 -22.89 46.12
C GLN A 582 -17.00 -21.87 46.65
N GLU A 583 -16.20 -22.25 47.64
CA GLU A 583 -15.11 -21.41 48.15
C GLU A 583 -14.09 -21.11 47.05
N LEU A 584 -13.65 -22.15 46.33
CA LEU A 584 -12.63 -22.02 45.29
C LEU A 584 -13.15 -21.27 44.06
N ASN A 585 -14.44 -21.37 43.71
CA ASN A 585 -15.05 -20.54 42.66
C ASN A 585 -14.96 -19.05 43.02
N ARG A 586 -15.27 -18.68 44.27
CA ARG A 586 -15.12 -17.29 44.73
C ARG A 586 -13.67 -16.82 44.67
N ARG A 587 -12.72 -17.66 45.10
CA ARG A 587 -11.28 -17.36 45.02
C ARG A 587 -10.81 -17.21 43.57
N PHE A 588 -11.29 -18.06 42.67
CA PHE A 588 -11.04 -17.95 41.24
C PHE A 588 -11.53 -16.61 40.69
N LEU A 589 -12.77 -16.21 41.00
CA LEU A 589 -13.32 -14.91 40.58
C LEU A 589 -12.52 -13.74 41.16
N GLN A 590 -12.04 -13.84 42.40
CA GLN A 590 -11.15 -12.84 43.02
C GLN A 590 -9.79 -12.76 42.30
N ALA A 591 -9.21 -13.90 41.91
CA ALA A 591 -7.97 -13.95 41.14
C ALA A 591 -8.15 -13.33 39.74
N VAL A 592 -9.26 -13.64 39.06
CA VAL A 592 -9.63 -13.02 37.77
C VAL A 592 -9.81 -11.50 37.92
N GLU A 593 -10.48 -11.04 38.97
CA GLU A 593 -10.64 -9.61 39.24
C GLU A 593 -9.29 -8.92 39.50
N ALA A 594 -8.39 -9.57 40.25
CA ALA A 594 -7.06 -9.06 40.53
C ALA A 594 -6.21 -8.96 39.24
N ALA A 595 -6.24 -9.99 38.39
CA ALA A 595 -5.58 -9.98 37.09
C ALA A 595 -6.16 -8.90 36.17
N ALA A 596 -7.48 -8.76 36.10
CA ALA A 596 -8.16 -7.75 35.29
C ALA A 596 -7.79 -6.31 35.70
N LYS A 597 -7.58 -6.06 36.99
CA LYS A 597 -7.09 -4.76 37.50
C LYS A 597 -5.62 -4.50 37.17
N ALA A 598 -4.79 -5.53 37.15
CA ALA A 598 -3.36 -5.41 36.88
C ALA A 598 -3.01 -5.40 35.39
N SER A 599 -3.84 -6.02 34.56
CA SER A 599 -3.58 -6.26 33.14
C SER A 599 -3.78 -5.01 32.28
N PRO A 600 -2.80 -4.62 31.45
CA PRO A 600 -3.02 -3.61 30.41
C PRO A 600 -3.83 -4.16 29.22
N TRP A 601 -3.99 -5.49 29.14
CA TRP A 601 -4.67 -6.19 28.07
C TRP A 601 -6.06 -6.67 28.50
N GLY A 602 -6.95 -6.86 27.52
CA GLY A 602 -8.25 -7.48 27.78
C GLY A 602 -8.09 -8.90 28.31
N VAL A 603 -8.80 -9.22 29.40
CA VAL A 603 -8.73 -10.55 30.05
C VAL A 603 -9.79 -11.48 29.49
N SER A 604 -9.37 -12.70 29.18
CA SER A 604 -10.25 -13.84 28.91
C SER A 604 -9.85 -15.02 29.80
N VAL A 605 -10.77 -15.96 29.99
CA VAL A 605 -10.58 -17.05 30.96
C VAL A 605 -11.03 -18.40 30.39
N SER A 606 -10.39 -19.49 30.80
CA SER A 606 -10.89 -20.84 30.61
C SER A 606 -11.69 -21.27 31.83
N ILE A 607 -12.89 -21.83 31.60
CA ILE A 607 -13.81 -22.24 32.66
C ILE A 607 -14.42 -23.60 32.30
N HIS A 608 -14.39 -24.51 33.27
CA HIS A 608 -15.11 -25.77 33.17
C HIS A 608 -16.65 -25.51 33.19
N PRO A 609 -17.44 -26.13 32.30
CA PRO A 609 -18.86 -25.83 32.10
C PRO A 609 -19.70 -25.91 33.37
N ARG A 610 -19.33 -26.78 34.33
CA ARG A 610 -19.98 -26.89 35.65
C ARG A 610 -20.12 -25.53 36.38
N TYR A 611 -19.15 -24.63 36.25
CA TYR A 611 -19.20 -23.31 36.92
C TYR A 611 -20.08 -22.29 36.17
N LEU A 612 -20.53 -22.64 34.96
CA LEU A 612 -21.53 -21.91 34.18
C LEU A 612 -22.91 -22.60 34.23
N GLU A 613 -23.03 -23.69 34.97
CA GLU A 613 -24.26 -24.45 35.24
C GLU A 613 -24.71 -24.19 36.68
N GLU A 614 -25.97 -24.50 37.00
CA GLU A 614 -26.46 -24.41 38.38
C GLU A 614 -25.72 -25.41 39.29
N PRO A 615 -25.38 -25.05 40.55
CA PRO A 615 -25.79 -23.84 41.28
C PRO A 615 -24.82 -22.65 41.19
N PHE A 616 -23.75 -22.73 40.39
CA PHE A 616 -22.68 -21.71 40.37
C PHE A 616 -22.91 -20.57 39.38
N ARG A 617 -23.75 -20.83 38.36
CA ARG A 617 -23.95 -19.97 37.19
C ARG A 617 -24.10 -18.49 37.51
N GLN A 618 -25.03 -18.14 38.41
CA GLN A 618 -25.30 -16.74 38.72
C GLN A 618 -24.07 -16.04 39.31
N GLU A 619 -23.46 -16.63 40.34
CA GLU A 619 -22.27 -16.07 41.01
C GLU A 619 -21.09 -15.92 40.04
N THR A 620 -20.87 -16.92 39.18
CA THR A 620 -19.82 -16.90 38.17
C THR A 620 -20.04 -15.80 37.15
N LEU A 621 -21.23 -15.70 36.56
CA LEU A 621 -21.52 -14.66 35.56
C LEU A 621 -21.41 -13.25 36.15
N GLU A 622 -21.94 -13.03 37.36
CA GLU A 622 -21.81 -11.74 38.05
C GLU A 622 -20.33 -11.37 38.31
N GLY A 623 -19.51 -12.33 38.73
CA GLY A 623 -18.07 -12.12 38.95
C GLY A 623 -17.30 -11.81 37.67
N LEU A 624 -17.61 -12.49 36.57
CA LEU A 624 -16.99 -12.25 35.26
C LEU A 624 -17.35 -10.87 34.68
N HIS A 625 -18.63 -10.49 34.78
CA HIS A 625 -19.11 -9.17 34.36
C HIS A 625 -18.49 -8.06 35.19
N ARG A 626 -18.43 -8.22 36.52
CA ARG A 626 -17.76 -7.27 37.43
C ARG A 626 -16.29 -7.08 37.06
N SER A 627 -15.62 -8.15 36.66
CA SER A 627 -14.22 -8.14 36.25
C SER A 627 -13.99 -7.69 34.80
N ARG A 628 -15.06 -7.35 34.06
CA ARG A 628 -15.03 -6.94 32.64
C ARG A 628 -14.29 -7.94 31.75
N VAL A 629 -14.48 -9.23 32.01
CA VAL A 629 -13.91 -10.31 31.20
C VAL A 629 -14.46 -10.22 29.77
N ARG A 630 -13.57 -10.22 28.77
CA ARG A 630 -13.95 -10.07 27.36
C ARG A 630 -14.38 -11.38 26.71
N GLY A 631 -13.95 -12.50 27.25
CA GLY A 631 -14.32 -13.81 26.72
C GLY A 631 -14.06 -14.97 27.66
N VAL A 632 -14.82 -16.03 27.45
CA VAL A 632 -14.77 -17.28 28.21
C VAL A 632 -14.59 -18.44 27.23
N ALA A 633 -13.53 -19.22 27.43
CA ALA A 633 -13.32 -20.52 26.81
C ALA A 633 -13.98 -21.59 27.68
N VAL A 634 -15.02 -22.24 27.18
CA VAL A 634 -15.73 -23.30 27.89
C VAL A 634 -15.04 -24.61 27.59
N MET A 635 -14.47 -25.22 28.62
CA MET A 635 -13.62 -26.41 28.54
C MET A 635 -14.48 -27.66 28.47
N ILE A 636 -14.76 -28.18 27.26
CA ILE A 636 -15.61 -29.35 27.08
C ILE A 636 -14.78 -30.52 26.51
N TYR A 637 -14.30 -31.35 27.42
CA TYR A 637 -13.51 -32.54 27.11
C TYR A 637 -14.43 -33.70 26.70
N THR A 638 -14.63 -33.87 25.39
CA THR A 638 -15.36 -35.01 24.82
C THR A 638 -14.94 -35.25 23.36
N SER A 639 -14.90 -36.50 22.96
CA SER A 639 -14.71 -36.96 21.58
C SER A 639 -15.99 -36.84 20.72
N SER A 640 -17.15 -36.57 21.33
CA SER A 640 -18.42 -36.43 20.64
C SER A 640 -18.71 -34.97 20.28
N THR A 641 -18.62 -34.63 19.00
CA THR A 641 -18.92 -33.29 18.48
C THR A 641 -20.31 -32.79 18.87
N ASP A 642 -21.33 -33.65 18.78
CA ASP A 642 -22.72 -33.26 19.09
C ASP A 642 -22.91 -32.93 20.57
N ARG A 643 -22.35 -33.75 21.47
CA ARG A 643 -22.39 -33.48 22.92
C ARG A 643 -21.64 -32.20 23.28
N ALA A 644 -20.50 -31.94 22.62
CA ALA A 644 -19.74 -30.71 22.83
C ALA A 644 -20.56 -29.47 22.45
N VAL A 645 -21.17 -29.49 21.27
CA VAL A 645 -22.01 -28.40 20.75
C VAL A 645 -23.24 -28.17 21.63
N GLU A 646 -23.98 -29.23 21.97
CA GLU A 646 -25.19 -29.14 22.78
C GLU A 646 -24.90 -28.50 24.15
N ARG A 647 -23.88 -29.00 24.84
CA ARG A 647 -23.48 -28.48 26.14
C ARG A 647 -22.99 -27.04 26.06
N PHE A 648 -22.19 -26.71 25.04
CA PHE A 648 -21.71 -25.35 24.80
C PHE A 648 -22.84 -24.35 24.60
N LEU A 649 -23.77 -24.65 23.68
CA LEU A 649 -24.90 -23.78 23.38
C LEU A 649 -25.86 -23.65 24.58
N SER A 650 -25.94 -24.68 25.42
CA SER A 650 -26.67 -24.61 26.69
C SER A 650 -26.06 -23.56 27.63
N VAL A 651 -24.76 -23.64 27.90
CA VAL A 651 -24.11 -22.72 28.85
C VAL A 651 -23.92 -21.31 28.29
N ALA A 652 -23.75 -21.16 26.97
CA ALA A 652 -23.54 -19.88 26.28
C ALA A 652 -24.81 -19.02 26.18
N ARG A 653 -26.01 -19.59 26.34
CA ARG A 653 -27.26 -18.83 26.34
C ARG A 653 -27.30 -17.83 27.49
N GLY A 654 -27.70 -16.59 27.25
CA GLY A 654 -27.93 -15.60 28.31
C GLY A 654 -26.68 -15.12 29.07
N VAL A 655 -25.48 -15.32 28.51
CA VAL A 655 -24.21 -14.88 29.13
C VAL A 655 -23.96 -13.37 28.93
N GLY A 656 -24.65 -12.73 27.99
CA GLY A 656 -24.57 -11.28 27.73
C GLY A 656 -23.54 -10.95 26.66
N ASP A 657 -22.71 -9.94 26.94
CA ASP A 657 -21.69 -9.35 26.06
C ASP A 657 -20.31 -10.06 26.12
N ILE A 658 -20.15 -11.06 26.99
CA ILE A 658 -18.94 -11.89 27.06
C ILE A 658 -18.86 -12.83 25.86
N ARG A 659 -17.73 -12.82 25.14
CA ARG A 659 -17.51 -13.71 23.99
C ARG A 659 -17.27 -15.15 24.44
N MET A 660 -18.13 -16.08 24.01
CA MET A 660 -18.00 -17.50 24.32
C MET A 660 -17.20 -18.24 23.24
N TRP A 661 -16.24 -19.06 23.67
CA TRP A 661 -15.46 -19.96 22.82
C TRP A 661 -15.67 -21.40 23.28
N LEU A 662 -15.89 -22.31 22.34
CA LEU A 662 -15.91 -23.75 22.65
C LEU A 662 -14.46 -24.24 22.64
N ALA A 663 -13.92 -24.62 23.80
CA ALA A 663 -12.61 -25.26 23.87
C ALA A 663 -12.76 -26.78 23.75
N VAL A 664 -12.01 -27.37 22.80
CA VAL A 664 -11.96 -28.82 22.54
C VAL A 664 -10.53 -29.32 22.56
N SER A 665 -10.34 -30.54 23.04
CA SER A 665 -9.03 -31.18 23.07
C SER A 665 -8.75 -32.00 21.81
N VAL A 666 -7.51 -31.97 21.35
CA VAL A 666 -6.85 -32.84 20.37
C VAL A 666 -5.55 -33.43 20.96
N GLU A 667 -5.37 -33.34 22.27
CA GLU A 667 -4.15 -33.78 22.94
C GLU A 667 -4.05 -35.31 22.93
N GLY A 668 -2.82 -35.85 22.94
CA GLY A 668 -2.57 -37.30 22.90
C GLY A 668 -2.43 -37.98 24.26
N ASN A 669 -2.30 -37.19 25.32
CA ASN A 669 -2.07 -37.64 26.70
C ASN A 669 -3.35 -37.70 27.54
N VAL A 670 -4.50 -37.34 26.98
CA VAL A 670 -5.84 -37.44 27.59
C VAL A 670 -6.56 -38.70 27.11
N SER A 671 -7.66 -39.07 27.78
CA SER A 671 -8.45 -40.24 27.37
C SER A 671 -8.95 -40.09 25.92
N PRO A 672 -8.98 -41.16 25.11
CA PRO A 672 -9.57 -41.13 23.76
C PRO A 672 -11.04 -40.66 23.74
N GLU A 673 -11.75 -40.80 24.86
CA GLU A 673 -13.13 -40.33 24.99
C GLU A 673 -13.24 -38.80 25.18
N GLU A 674 -12.13 -38.13 25.49
CA GLU A 674 -12.05 -36.70 25.84
C GLU A 674 -11.39 -35.84 24.74
N SER A 675 -10.79 -36.48 23.72
CA SER A 675 -10.03 -35.83 22.65
C SER A 675 -10.58 -36.15 21.26
N LEU A 676 -10.62 -35.14 20.41
CA LEU A 676 -10.97 -35.25 18.99
C LEU A 676 -9.82 -35.77 18.14
N ARG A 677 -8.63 -36.05 18.72
CA ARG A 677 -7.45 -36.53 18.00
C ARG A 677 -7.72 -37.81 17.19
N GLY A 678 -8.56 -38.71 17.71
CA GLY A 678 -8.91 -39.96 17.07
C GLY A 678 -9.65 -39.81 15.73
N LEU A 679 -10.17 -38.62 15.40
CA LEU A 679 -10.86 -38.35 14.15
C LEU A 679 -9.92 -38.17 12.94
N GLY A 680 -8.62 -37.92 13.20
CA GLY A 680 -7.65 -37.56 12.17
C GLY A 680 -7.97 -36.22 11.47
N PRO A 681 -7.18 -35.80 10.47
CA PRO A 681 -7.30 -34.47 9.86
C PRO A 681 -8.64 -34.20 9.19
N ALA A 682 -9.13 -35.13 8.37
CA ALA A 682 -10.40 -34.97 7.65
C ALA A 682 -11.59 -34.98 8.62
N GLY A 683 -11.62 -35.94 9.55
CA GLY A 683 -12.69 -36.01 10.56
C GLY A 683 -12.70 -34.83 11.52
N PHE A 684 -11.53 -34.26 11.84
CA PHE A 684 -11.45 -33.02 12.62
C PHE A 684 -11.99 -31.81 11.85
N SER A 685 -11.68 -31.70 10.55
CA SER A 685 -12.26 -30.66 9.69
C SER A 685 -13.79 -30.77 9.62
N ASP A 686 -14.31 -31.99 9.43
CA ASP A 686 -15.75 -32.25 9.42
C ASP A 686 -16.41 -31.91 10.76
N ALA A 687 -15.73 -32.18 11.89
CA ALA A 687 -16.21 -31.82 13.21
C ALA A 687 -16.33 -30.30 13.37
N LEU A 688 -15.33 -29.53 12.92
CA LEU A 688 -15.38 -28.06 12.94
C LEU A 688 -16.53 -27.53 12.08
N ASP A 689 -16.71 -28.06 10.87
CA ASP A 689 -17.81 -27.68 9.98
C ASP A 689 -19.18 -27.96 10.61
N ARG A 690 -19.33 -29.12 11.27
CA ARG A 690 -20.55 -29.47 12.01
C ARG A 690 -20.81 -28.49 13.17
N MET A 691 -19.78 -28.13 13.93
CA MET A 691 -19.90 -27.12 14.99
C MET A 691 -20.37 -25.78 14.42
N GLY A 692 -19.77 -25.33 13.32
CA GLY A 692 -20.16 -24.10 12.63
C GLY A 692 -21.63 -24.11 12.17
N ARG A 693 -22.07 -25.19 11.52
CA ARG A 693 -23.47 -25.37 11.09
C ARG A 693 -24.46 -25.40 12.24
N ALA A 694 -24.05 -25.91 13.39
CA ALA A 694 -24.89 -25.97 14.60
C ALA A 694 -24.95 -24.65 15.38
N GLY A 695 -24.28 -23.59 14.90
CA GLY A 695 -24.35 -22.25 15.49
C GLY A 695 -23.20 -21.90 16.43
N VAL A 696 -22.17 -22.76 16.55
CA VAL A 696 -20.93 -22.39 17.22
C VAL A 696 -20.18 -21.41 16.33
N ARG A 697 -19.81 -20.24 16.88
CA ARG A 697 -19.12 -19.18 16.11
C ARG A 697 -17.61 -19.20 16.30
N SER A 698 -17.14 -19.78 17.40
CA SER A 698 -15.75 -19.68 17.83
C SER A 698 -15.31 -20.95 18.56
N VAL A 699 -14.20 -21.54 18.13
CA VAL A 699 -13.60 -22.75 18.71
C VAL A 699 -12.13 -22.51 19.06
N LEU A 700 -11.72 -22.97 20.23
CA LEU A 700 -10.33 -23.04 20.67
C LEU A 700 -9.88 -24.51 20.73
N VAL A 701 -8.68 -24.79 20.22
CA VAL A 701 -8.14 -26.14 20.11
C VAL A 701 -6.94 -26.31 21.06
N GLN A 702 -7.01 -27.27 21.97
CA GLN A 702 -5.90 -27.68 22.84
C GLN A 702 -5.31 -28.97 22.30
N SER A 703 -4.11 -29.07 21.72
CA SER A 703 -2.98 -28.15 21.57
C SER A 703 -2.63 -27.93 20.08
N PHE A 704 -2.08 -26.76 19.71
CA PHE A 704 -1.60 -26.47 18.36
C PHE A 704 -0.47 -27.43 17.94
N GLU A 705 0.45 -27.75 18.84
CA GLU A 705 1.52 -28.71 18.61
C GLU A 705 0.97 -30.10 18.27
N ASP A 706 -0.03 -30.56 19.05
CA ASP A 706 -0.68 -31.84 18.78
C ASP A 706 -1.52 -31.79 17.50
N HIS A 707 -2.16 -30.67 17.18
CA HIS A 707 -2.85 -30.47 15.90
C HIS A 707 -1.90 -30.58 14.69
N LEU A 708 -0.70 -30.00 14.77
CA LEU A 708 0.31 -30.14 13.73
C LEU A 708 0.79 -31.59 13.58
N SER A 709 0.92 -32.31 14.70
CA SER A 709 1.26 -33.74 14.67
C SER A 709 0.16 -34.59 14.03
N MET A 710 -1.11 -34.23 14.26
CA MET A 710 -2.27 -34.89 13.69
C MET A 710 -2.38 -34.67 12.17
N THR A 711 -2.05 -33.47 11.68
CA THR A 711 -2.19 -33.07 10.27
C THR A 711 -0.99 -33.37 9.38
N GLY A 712 0.05 -34.03 9.92
CA GLY A 712 1.26 -34.37 9.17
C GLY A 712 2.21 -33.20 8.91
N GLY A 713 1.94 -32.02 9.50
CA GLY A 713 2.81 -30.83 9.42
C GLY A 713 4.03 -30.88 10.34
N GLY A 714 4.12 -31.89 11.23
CA GLY A 714 5.23 -32.15 12.13
C GLY A 714 6.37 -32.96 11.50
N GLY A 715 6.95 -32.49 10.40
CA GLY A 715 8.17 -33.06 9.82
C GLY A 715 9.40 -32.22 10.19
N ARG A 716 10.24 -32.77 11.10
CA ARG A 716 11.62 -32.41 11.48
C ARG A 716 12.13 -31.02 11.09
#